data_AF-A0AAW2YK86-F1
#
_entry.id   AF-A0AAW2YK86-F1
#
_cell.length_a   1.000
_cell.length_b   1.000
_cell.length_c   1.000
_cell.angle_alpha   90.00
_cell.angle_beta   90.00
_cell.angle_gamma   90.00
#
_symmetry.space_group_name_H-M   'P 1'
#
loop_
_entity.id
_entity.type
_entity.pdbx_description
1 polymer ?
#
loop_
_entity_poly.entity_id
_entity_poly.type
_entity_poly.pdbx_seq_one_letter_code
_entity_poly.pdbx_strand_id
1 'polypeptide(L)'
;MPYDVAFFWSSATDQIINKYQIQLANIWGGLTRLGLRLRFMNDKELRAGEHKKVKLIVLPRNERMHKGDLQYFKDVVIPDGVHVYADADLPGYADYHIQSDPNFNQLIQSIFGVKPIKVNAFETNITEYYFKDERRMLQVTPQKDFGPVIADGRVNYFTGWKYHHVESVDATVLATFQYNEIKPITVHPAVTIKSNGESKGKGLLSTFVLGDTKCEYRCFTRTWREHYDWYKGMIMSQVGLNIRGELTHEGSQLMQISHQYLKDGRILIYVSNWNEWGAEWGKSGTETVVIRLASMNGRTVHDLFSRKLITESSDGSLQITMNSSETTVLIVGEPIKPAIYISTIGTQFDLVPSQKEVTVHVDFTTAGNTLDVIVELQRGDKVYASVTKKKQTGNVDLTVPLMLDPNLFDVSTFEGAGYFYYAALVDNKGKLVASTKLDCVSVSLGLRLYDQAPLALDKESTIRVKWEHPAIQRVKAFPGIVALFNSSLTAKRDPDTVDRMWRIAYLLKTIGYVERNIHDVFDCILVMKGPQFVVINDLADLAPLKYTDIPIYRTLILPGVSVLSDDEVKHIKSFMTTIKHSVVISTDSVAGRYNGVDDSDQSARLADLFGVKSSGKQSVGGDVVITNTDHPITRLMKPNQVIKTAGVLRQEYNEATASTSLGKRGNTPSIFVYKRKIALDYPVYSLVLNFDPSQPGSDDDYKQMTLLFKGIAQWMSEADQLLKIRWELQCDKDIVASASAWVDSIQGETELKVKPNSNCVNKQPKWVGYTYPWDSPQGWNDRVSLYNSYSMSFPGSGNEKLTTAPTAAPGLSPAVSKAPTATNPPEATKGGDNILNNLSSSLIPSLSSVTCLLLFAFSVFILW
;
A
#
# COMPACT_ATOMS: atom_id res chain seq x y z
N MET A 1 8.27 -26.18 14.08
CA MET A 1 9.45 -26.86 13.50
C MET A 1 10.70 -26.10 13.90
N PRO A 2 11.83 -26.77 14.14
CA PRO A 2 13.08 -26.10 14.43
C PRO A 2 13.55 -25.29 13.21
N TYR A 3 14.26 -24.19 13.47
CA TYR A 3 14.95 -23.41 12.44
C TYR A 3 16.32 -24.05 12.17
N ASP A 4 16.86 -23.89 10.97
CA ASP A 4 18.16 -24.48 10.62
C ASP A 4 19.30 -23.53 11.01
N VAL A 5 19.09 -22.23 10.79
CA VAL A 5 20.08 -21.18 10.93
C VAL A 5 19.52 -20.01 11.73
N ALA A 6 20.33 -19.44 12.63
CA ALA A 6 20.06 -18.15 13.24
C ALA A 6 21.10 -17.11 12.82
N PHE A 7 20.67 -15.89 12.53
CA PHE A 7 21.55 -14.72 12.46
C PHE A 7 21.63 -14.10 13.85
N PHE A 8 22.84 -14.01 14.40
CA PHE A 8 23.06 -13.37 15.69
C PHE A 8 23.13 -11.86 15.53
N TRP A 9 22.23 -11.18 16.22
CA TRP A 9 22.15 -9.73 16.25
C TRP A 9 22.26 -9.22 17.69
N SER A 10 23.08 -8.20 17.91
CA SER A 10 23.18 -7.52 19.20
C SER A 10 23.11 -6.02 18.98
N SER A 11 22.74 -5.28 20.02
CA SER A 11 22.82 -3.82 19.99
C SER A 11 24.25 -3.30 19.81
N ALA A 12 25.28 -4.09 20.15
CA ALA A 12 26.68 -3.76 19.89
C ALA A 12 27.04 -3.79 18.41
N THR A 13 26.39 -4.66 17.63
CA THR A 13 26.65 -4.80 16.20
C THR A 13 25.98 -3.70 15.37
N ASP A 14 24.93 -3.04 15.89
CA ASP A 14 24.09 -2.07 15.16
C ASP A 14 24.54 -0.59 15.29
N GLN A 15 25.64 -0.32 16.01
CA GLN A 15 26.03 1.04 16.39
C GLN A 15 26.65 1.91 15.28
N ILE A 16 27.12 1.33 14.17
CA ILE A 16 27.80 2.09 13.11
C ILE A 16 27.31 1.65 11.75
N ILE A 17 26.43 2.48 11.17
CA ILE A 17 25.96 2.42 9.77
C ILE A 17 25.20 1.10 9.51
N ASN A 18 24.30 1.05 8.53
CA ASN A 18 23.51 -0.15 8.20
C ASN A 18 24.34 -1.33 7.63
N LYS A 19 25.62 -1.47 8.02
CA LYS A 19 26.60 -2.47 7.56
C LYS A 19 26.20 -3.90 7.89
N TYR A 20 25.75 -4.14 9.14
CA TYR A 20 25.20 -5.43 9.54
C TYR A 20 24.01 -5.81 8.67
N GLN A 21 23.07 -4.88 8.50
CA GLN A 21 21.84 -5.11 7.75
C GLN A 21 22.10 -5.36 6.26
N ILE A 22 23.03 -4.60 5.66
CA ILE A 22 23.49 -4.81 4.28
C ILE A 22 24.07 -6.23 4.14
N GLN A 23 24.96 -6.63 5.04
CA GLN A 23 25.60 -7.94 4.90
C GLN A 23 24.67 -9.10 5.22
N LEU A 24 23.79 -8.92 6.20
CA LEU A 24 22.67 -9.82 6.45
C LEU A 24 21.84 -10.03 5.18
N ALA A 25 21.44 -8.96 4.49
CA ALA A 25 20.67 -9.05 3.25
C ALA A 25 21.42 -9.83 2.16
N ASN A 26 22.73 -9.59 2.02
CA ASN A 26 23.58 -10.29 1.05
C ASN A 26 23.66 -11.80 1.33
N ILE A 27 23.73 -12.21 2.60
CA ILE A 27 23.80 -13.64 2.97
C ILE A 27 22.41 -14.30 2.93
N TRP A 28 21.37 -13.57 3.33
CA TRP A 28 20.01 -14.10 3.48
C TRP A 28 19.50 -14.78 2.22
N GLY A 29 19.62 -14.11 1.06
CA GLY A 29 19.18 -14.65 -0.23
C GLY A 29 19.88 -15.96 -0.58
N GLY A 30 21.21 -16.04 -0.41
CA GLY A 30 21.98 -17.26 -0.65
C GLY A 30 21.52 -18.43 0.22
N LEU A 31 21.27 -18.20 1.51
CA LEU A 31 20.83 -19.26 2.42
C LEU A 31 19.39 -19.70 2.18
N THR A 32 18.45 -18.78 1.89
CA THR A 32 17.07 -19.17 1.59
C THR A 32 16.96 -19.95 0.28
N ARG A 33 17.80 -19.65 -0.73
CA ARG A 33 17.87 -20.45 -1.97
C ARG A 33 18.40 -21.86 -1.74
N LEU A 34 19.14 -22.10 -0.65
CA LEU A 34 19.50 -23.46 -0.21
C LEU A 34 18.35 -24.21 0.48
N GLY A 35 17.18 -23.57 0.67
CA GLY A 35 16.05 -24.15 1.39
C GLY A 35 16.17 -24.09 2.91
N LEU A 36 17.12 -23.31 3.45
CA LEU A 36 17.35 -23.17 4.88
C LEU A 36 16.28 -22.31 5.56
N ARG A 37 15.81 -22.74 6.72
CA ARG A 37 14.92 -21.94 7.57
C ARG A 37 15.73 -21.04 8.48
N LEU A 38 15.57 -19.74 8.25
CA LEU A 38 16.34 -18.69 8.93
C LEU A 38 15.51 -18.06 10.06
N ARG A 39 16.17 -17.67 11.14
CA ARG A 39 15.61 -16.81 12.20
C ARG A 39 16.63 -15.78 12.67
N PHE A 40 16.19 -14.81 13.44
CA PHE A 40 17.06 -13.96 14.23
C PHE A 40 17.26 -14.55 15.64
N MET A 41 18.39 -14.22 16.24
CA MET A 41 18.69 -14.52 17.63
C MET A 41 19.41 -13.33 18.25
N ASN A 42 18.83 -12.77 19.30
CA ASN A 42 19.48 -11.70 20.07
C ASN A 42 20.27 -12.24 21.26
N ASP A 43 20.97 -11.33 21.97
CA ASP A 43 21.76 -11.67 23.16
C ASP A 43 20.94 -12.41 24.22
N LYS A 44 19.74 -11.92 24.53
CA LYS A 44 18.87 -12.51 25.56
C LYS A 44 18.49 -13.94 25.20
N GLU A 45 18.12 -14.18 23.95
CA GLU A 45 17.78 -15.50 23.43
C GLU A 45 19.01 -16.43 23.41
N LEU A 46 20.17 -15.93 22.97
CA LEU A 46 21.43 -16.67 22.98
C LEU A 46 21.74 -17.20 24.39
N ARG A 47 21.66 -16.32 25.40
CA ARG A 47 21.91 -16.65 26.82
C ARG A 47 20.82 -17.54 27.43
N ALA A 48 19.59 -17.47 26.93
CA ALA A 48 18.49 -18.33 27.34
C ALA A 48 18.59 -19.77 26.77
N GLY A 49 19.61 -20.07 25.97
CA GLY A 49 19.81 -21.41 25.39
C GLY A 49 19.07 -21.64 24.07
N GLU A 50 18.51 -20.60 23.45
CA GLU A 50 17.79 -20.73 22.17
C GLU A 50 18.69 -21.22 21.02
N HIS A 51 20.02 -21.07 21.15
CA HIS A 51 21.01 -21.62 20.21
C HIS A 51 20.86 -23.14 19.99
N LYS A 52 20.38 -23.89 20.99
CA LYS A 52 20.15 -25.33 20.88
C LYS A 52 19.02 -25.70 19.90
N LYS A 53 18.24 -24.72 19.45
CA LYS A 53 17.13 -24.91 18.49
C LYS A 53 17.53 -24.70 17.03
N VAL A 54 18.81 -24.39 16.78
CA VAL A 54 19.38 -24.21 15.43
C VAL A 54 20.65 -25.05 15.30
N LYS A 55 21.07 -25.30 14.05
CA LYS A 55 22.31 -26.05 13.76
C LYS A 55 23.49 -25.12 13.46
N LEU A 56 23.21 -23.91 12.98
CA LEU A 56 24.21 -22.92 12.60
C LEU A 56 23.81 -21.54 13.12
N ILE A 57 24.78 -20.81 13.65
CA ILE A 57 24.67 -19.38 13.92
C ILE A 57 25.58 -18.62 12.96
N VAL A 58 25.01 -17.66 12.24
CA VAL A 58 25.73 -16.76 11.35
C VAL A 58 25.99 -15.44 12.07
N LEU A 59 27.24 -14.98 11.97
CA LEU A 59 27.76 -13.75 12.52
C LEU A 59 28.12 -12.78 11.36
N PRO A 60 27.13 -12.14 10.72
CA PRO A 60 27.42 -11.22 9.62
C PRO A 60 27.96 -9.91 10.20
N ARG A 61 29.20 -9.53 9.86
CA ARG A 61 29.77 -8.23 10.29
C ARG A 61 29.76 -8.00 11.82
N ASN A 62 29.83 -9.05 12.64
CA ASN A 62 29.83 -8.92 14.10
C ASN A 62 31.19 -8.50 14.68
N GLU A 63 31.91 -7.55 14.05
CA GLU A 63 33.16 -6.98 14.59
C GLU A 63 32.98 -6.52 16.05
N ARG A 64 31.77 -6.03 16.37
CA ARG A 64 31.35 -5.63 17.70
C ARG A 64 30.34 -6.59 18.32
N MET A 65 30.63 -7.00 19.54
CA MET A 65 29.76 -7.85 20.36
C MET A 65 29.79 -7.36 21.81
N HIS A 66 28.82 -7.74 22.66
CA HIS A 66 28.95 -7.43 24.08
C HIS A 66 30.10 -8.24 24.68
N LYS A 67 30.71 -7.68 25.73
CA LYS A 67 31.83 -8.32 26.43
C LYS A 67 31.43 -9.72 26.89
N GLY A 68 32.21 -10.72 26.46
CA GLY A 68 31.99 -12.13 26.80
C GLY A 68 30.99 -12.87 25.90
N ASP A 69 30.44 -12.27 24.85
CA ASP A 69 29.63 -13.01 23.85
C ASP A 69 30.50 -14.00 23.07
N LEU A 70 31.62 -13.55 22.51
CA LEU A 70 32.53 -14.43 21.76
C LEU A 70 33.07 -15.59 22.63
N GLN A 71 33.36 -15.31 23.90
CA GLN A 71 33.72 -16.33 24.89
C GLN A 71 32.58 -17.35 25.11
N TYR A 72 31.32 -16.91 25.14
CA TYR A 72 30.16 -17.81 25.25
C TYR A 72 29.96 -18.69 24.02
N PHE A 73 30.26 -18.18 22.83
CA PHE A 73 30.29 -19.02 21.62
C PHE A 73 31.29 -20.16 21.76
N LYS A 74 32.50 -19.88 22.27
CA LYS A 74 33.54 -20.87 22.54
C LYS A 74 33.15 -21.87 23.63
N ASP A 75 32.60 -21.38 24.75
CA ASP A 75 32.44 -22.20 25.97
C ASP A 75 31.09 -22.93 26.04
N VAL A 76 30.07 -22.47 25.31
CA VAL A 76 28.71 -23.03 25.39
C VAL A 76 28.19 -23.45 24.02
N VAL A 77 28.08 -22.51 23.07
CA VAL A 77 27.42 -22.76 21.77
C VAL A 77 28.11 -23.87 20.97
N ILE A 78 29.43 -23.77 20.79
CA ILE A 78 30.20 -24.77 20.03
C ILE A 78 30.24 -26.12 20.75
N PRO A 79 30.48 -26.18 22.08
CA PRO A 79 30.35 -27.43 22.84
C PRO A 79 28.97 -28.09 22.75
N ASP A 80 27.89 -27.32 22.61
CA ASP A 80 26.52 -27.82 22.38
C ASP A 80 26.30 -28.36 20.95
N GLY A 81 27.34 -28.42 20.12
CA GLY A 81 27.27 -28.97 18.76
C GLY A 81 26.79 -27.97 17.70
N VAL A 82 26.57 -26.71 18.07
CA VAL A 82 26.08 -25.67 17.14
C VAL A 82 27.25 -25.08 16.35
N HIS A 83 27.16 -25.10 15.02
CA HIS A 83 28.17 -24.50 14.14
C HIS A 83 28.10 -22.98 14.18
N VAL A 84 29.23 -22.31 13.90
CA VAL A 84 29.31 -20.85 13.85
C VAL A 84 29.95 -20.44 12.52
N TYR A 85 29.32 -19.53 11.79
CA TYR A 85 29.84 -18.95 10.55
C TYR A 85 30.00 -17.44 10.71
N ALA A 86 31.23 -16.95 10.67
CA ALA A 86 31.52 -15.52 10.62
C ALA A 86 31.81 -15.07 9.19
N ASP A 87 31.23 -13.93 8.80
CA ASP A 87 31.41 -13.37 7.47
C ASP A 87 31.87 -11.92 7.52
N ALA A 88 32.83 -11.63 6.63
CA ALA A 88 33.51 -10.37 6.41
C ALA A 88 34.33 -9.89 7.60
N ASP A 89 33.73 -9.67 8.77
CA ASP A 89 34.43 -9.22 9.97
C ASP A 89 34.95 -10.38 10.83
N LEU A 90 36.01 -10.10 11.59
CA LEU A 90 36.44 -10.98 12.67
C LEU A 90 35.58 -10.68 13.90
N PRO A 91 34.75 -11.62 14.37
CA PRO A 91 33.72 -11.32 15.34
C PRO A 91 34.32 -11.02 16.72
N GLY A 92 33.75 -10.04 17.44
CA GLY A 92 34.16 -9.68 18.79
C GLY A 92 35.56 -9.06 18.90
N TYR A 93 36.04 -8.41 17.83
CA TYR A 93 37.26 -7.60 17.88
C TYR A 93 37.16 -6.48 18.91
N ALA A 94 36.00 -5.84 18.99
CA ALA A 94 35.73 -4.77 19.94
C ALA A 94 34.38 -4.96 20.63
N ASP A 95 34.19 -4.26 21.75
CA ASP A 95 32.90 -4.18 22.43
C ASP A 95 32.03 -2.99 21.95
N TYR A 96 30.86 -2.81 22.57
CA TYR A 96 29.95 -1.67 22.33
C TYR A 96 30.61 -0.29 22.59
N HIS A 97 31.73 -0.24 23.31
CA HIS A 97 32.51 0.96 23.58
C HIS A 97 33.77 1.06 22.73
N ILE A 98 33.89 0.23 21.69
CA ILE A 98 35.05 0.18 20.77
C ILE A 98 36.34 -0.22 21.50
N GLN A 99 36.23 -0.89 22.66
CA GLN A 99 37.38 -1.42 23.37
C GLN A 99 37.69 -2.82 22.84
N SER A 100 38.93 -3.05 22.42
CA SER A 100 39.35 -4.37 21.96
C SER A 100 39.33 -5.39 23.10
N ASP A 101 38.86 -6.61 22.82
CA ASP A 101 38.93 -7.71 23.80
C ASP A 101 40.41 -8.16 23.94
N PRO A 102 41.00 -8.13 25.15
CA PRO A 102 42.40 -8.55 25.35
C PRO A 102 42.64 -10.03 24.98
N ASN A 103 41.60 -10.87 24.97
CA ASN A 103 41.69 -12.28 24.60
C ASN A 103 41.28 -12.54 23.14
N PHE A 104 41.01 -11.50 22.35
CA PHE A 104 40.49 -11.60 20.98
C PHE A 104 41.25 -12.62 20.11
N ASN A 105 42.58 -12.50 20.03
CA ASN A 105 43.40 -13.40 19.21
C ASN A 105 43.26 -14.87 19.65
N GLN A 106 43.24 -15.12 20.96
CA GLN A 106 43.07 -16.46 21.51
C GLN A 106 41.68 -17.02 21.20
N LEU A 107 40.64 -16.18 21.28
CA LEU A 107 39.26 -16.56 20.99
C LEU A 107 39.05 -16.87 19.50
N ILE A 108 39.52 -16.01 18.60
CA ILE A 108 39.44 -16.23 17.15
C ILE A 108 40.19 -17.50 16.75
N GLN A 109 41.41 -17.70 17.27
CA GLN A 109 42.15 -18.92 17.03
C GLN A 109 41.42 -20.13 17.61
N SER A 110 40.85 -20.03 18.81
CA SER A 110 40.12 -21.15 19.42
C SER A 110 38.89 -21.55 18.63
N ILE A 111 38.14 -20.59 18.06
CA ILE A 111 36.86 -20.86 17.38
C ILE A 111 37.07 -21.20 15.90
N PHE A 112 37.83 -20.36 15.19
CA PHE A 112 37.97 -20.40 13.73
C PHE A 112 39.32 -20.91 13.25
N GLY A 113 40.29 -21.04 14.16
CA GLY A 113 41.61 -21.60 13.86
C GLY A 113 42.55 -20.71 13.07
N VAL A 114 42.28 -19.41 13.11
CA VAL A 114 43.09 -18.40 12.43
C VAL A 114 43.65 -17.40 13.43
N LYS A 115 44.73 -16.73 13.04
CA LYS A 115 45.28 -15.59 13.78
C LYS A 115 45.17 -14.32 12.91
N PRO A 116 44.64 -13.21 13.43
CA PRO A 116 44.57 -11.96 12.69
C PRO A 116 45.98 -11.40 12.42
N ILE A 117 46.28 -11.05 11.17
CA ILE A 117 47.48 -10.30 10.79
C ILE A 117 47.15 -8.81 10.72
N LYS A 118 46.05 -8.48 10.04
CA LYS A 118 45.54 -7.12 9.90
C LYS A 118 44.02 -7.14 9.99
N VAL A 119 43.49 -6.66 11.10
CA VAL A 119 42.06 -6.38 11.27
C VAL A 119 41.73 -5.15 10.42
N ASN A 120 40.69 -5.22 9.57
CA ASN A 120 40.31 -4.19 8.61
C ASN A 120 41.43 -3.90 7.58
N ALA A 121 41.81 -4.93 6.81
CA ALA A 121 42.82 -4.77 5.76
C ALA A 121 42.35 -3.80 4.66
N PHE A 122 41.05 -3.86 4.35
CA PHE A 122 40.35 -2.95 3.46
C PHE A 122 38.88 -2.87 3.86
N GLU A 123 38.32 -1.66 3.84
CA GLU A 123 36.89 -1.40 3.94
C GLU A 123 36.58 -0.12 3.14
N THR A 124 35.56 -0.16 2.28
CA THR A 124 35.12 1.02 1.53
C THR A 124 34.31 1.98 2.41
N ASN A 125 34.34 3.26 2.06
CA ASN A 125 33.44 4.24 2.65
C ASN A 125 31.99 3.97 2.20
N ILE A 126 31.09 3.80 3.16
CA ILE A 126 29.65 3.69 2.89
C ILE A 126 29.05 5.08 3.10
N THR A 127 28.87 5.82 2.01
CA THR A 127 28.32 7.18 2.08
C THR A 127 26.82 7.23 1.84
N GLU A 128 26.26 6.28 1.08
CA GLU A 128 24.82 6.09 0.83
C GLU A 128 24.62 4.57 0.60
N TYR A 129 23.39 4.04 0.51
CA TYR A 129 23.09 2.61 0.22
C TYR A 129 23.73 2.03 -1.07
N TYR A 130 24.60 2.79 -1.72
CA TYR A 130 25.37 2.48 -2.91
C TYR A 130 26.88 2.55 -2.63
N PHE A 131 27.58 1.46 -2.94
CA PHE A 131 29.04 1.41 -2.96
C PHE A 131 29.55 2.11 -4.23
N LYS A 132 29.58 3.45 -4.26
CA LYS A 132 29.78 4.19 -5.51
C LYS A 132 31.16 4.03 -6.15
N ASP A 133 32.28 3.95 -5.40
CA ASP A 133 33.59 4.14 -6.08
C ASP A 133 34.78 3.26 -5.64
N GLU A 134 34.69 2.46 -4.57
CA GLU A 134 35.85 1.69 -4.08
C GLU A 134 35.51 0.24 -3.75
N ARG A 135 35.22 -0.58 -4.76
CA ARG A 135 35.20 -2.04 -4.57
C ARG A 135 36.46 -2.66 -5.13
N ARG A 136 37.06 -3.62 -4.42
CA ARG A 136 38.23 -4.35 -4.92
C ARG A 136 37.81 -5.70 -5.47
N MET A 137 38.36 -6.04 -6.63
CA MET A 137 38.19 -7.37 -7.19
C MET A 137 39.14 -8.34 -6.47
N LEU A 138 38.55 -9.31 -5.79
CA LEU A 138 39.25 -10.40 -5.14
C LEU A 138 39.25 -11.60 -6.08
N GLN A 139 40.42 -12.13 -6.39
CA GLN A 139 40.57 -13.41 -7.05
C GLN A 139 40.57 -14.50 -5.99
N VAL A 140 39.49 -15.24 -5.86
CA VAL A 140 39.30 -16.28 -4.85
C VAL A 140 39.44 -17.67 -5.48
N THR A 141 40.32 -18.48 -4.92
CA THR A 141 40.68 -19.81 -5.44
C THR A 141 40.42 -20.87 -4.35
N PRO A 142 39.42 -21.75 -4.52
CA PRO A 142 39.25 -22.93 -3.68
C PRO A 142 40.53 -23.75 -3.64
N GLN A 143 40.84 -24.28 -2.46
CA GLN A 143 41.97 -25.20 -2.22
C GLN A 143 41.49 -26.65 -2.00
N LYS A 144 40.18 -26.84 -2.10
CA LYS A 144 39.44 -28.09 -1.98
C LYS A 144 38.16 -27.97 -2.80
N ASP A 145 37.58 -29.10 -3.20
CA ASP A 145 36.29 -29.12 -3.86
C ASP A 145 35.17 -28.63 -2.92
N PHE A 146 34.41 -27.65 -3.40
CA PHE A 146 33.22 -27.09 -2.75
C PHE A 146 31.98 -27.74 -3.37
N GLY A 147 31.92 -29.07 -3.28
CA GLY A 147 30.91 -29.86 -3.95
C GLY A 147 31.14 -29.97 -5.48
N PRO A 148 30.15 -30.42 -6.25
CA PRO A 148 30.34 -30.81 -7.66
C PRO A 148 30.55 -29.64 -8.64
N VAL A 149 30.30 -28.39 -8.21
CA VAL A 149 30.28 -27.23 -9.13
C VAL A 149 31.51 -26.33 -9.00
N ILE A 150 32.10 -26.27 -7.81
CA ILE A 150 33.28 -25.46 -7.53
C ILE A 150 34.45 -26.40 -7.25
N ALA A 151 35.19 -26.72 -8.30
CA ALA A 151 36.39 -27.56 -8.23
C ALA A 151 37.57 -26.83 -7.58
N ASP A 152 38.46 -27.61 -6.98
CA ASP A 152 39.78 -27.17 -6.54
C ASP A 152 40.54 -26.42 -7.65
N GLY A 153 41.25 -25.35 -7.30
CA GLY A 153 42.00 -24.52 -8.23
C GLY A 153 41.16 -23.61 -9.14
N ARG A 154 39.82 -23.72 -9.15
CA ARG A 154 38.95 -22.85 -9.96
C ARG A 154 39.08 -21.40 -9.50
N VAL A 155 39.49 -20.52 -10.39
CA VAL A 155 39.55 -19.10 -10.09
C VAL A 155 38.15 -18.47 -10.18
N ASN A 156 37.71 -17.85 -9.08
CA ASN A 156 36.46 -17.09 -9.00
C ASN A 156 36.78 -15.62 -8.68
N TYR A 157 35.92 -14.70 -9.09
CA TYR A 157 36.12 -13.27 -8.86
C TYR A 157 34.98 -12.72 -8.03
N PHE A 158 35.33 -12.11 -6.90
CA PHE A 158 34.38 -11.48 -6.00
C PHE A 158 34.66 -10.00 -5.90
N THR A 159 33.59 -9.22 -5.84
CA THR A 159 33.70 -7.78 -5.62
C THR A 159 33.62 -7.51 -4.12
N GLY A 160 34.77 -7.47 -3.47
CA GLY A 160 34.89 -7.23 -2.03
C GLY A 160 34.82 -5.75 -1.70
N TRP A 161 33.90 -5.38 -0.81
CA TRP A 161 33.86 -4.04 -0.20
C TRP A 161 34.43 -4.03 1.22
N LYS A 162 34.75 -5.21 1.77
CA LYS A 162 35.56 -5.40 2.98
C LYS A 162 36.31 -6.73 2.95
N TYR A 163 37.54 -6.76 3.49
CA TYR A 163 38.29 -7.97 3.79
C TYR A 163 39.36 -7.79 4.89
N HIS A 164 39.83 -8.93 5.44
CA HIS A 164 40.83 -9.03 6.50
C HIS A 164 42.00 -9.91 6.06
N HIS A 165 43.17 -9.69 6.65
CA HIS A 165 44.31 -10.60 6.50
C HIS A 165 44.44 -11.46 7.75
N VAL A 166 44.43 -12.77 7.57
CA VAL A 166 44.63 -13.76 8.62
C VAL A 166 45.69 -14.77 8.19
N GLU A 167 46.29 -15.46 9.15
CA GLU A 167 47.03 -16.70 8.93
C GLU A 167 46.22 -17.88 9.48
N SER A 168 46.28 -19.02 8.81
CA SER A 168 45.75 -20.26 9.40
C SER A 168 46.74 -20.79 10.43
N VAL A 169 46.25 -21.19 11.60
CA VAL A 169 47.05 -21.81 12.65
C VAL A 169 46.71 -23.29 12.76
N ASP A 170 45.42 -23.61 12.94
CA ASP A 170 44.90 -24.97 13.01
C ASP A 170 43.58 -25.14 12.23
N ALA A 171 43.23 -24.16 11.39
CA ALA A 171 42.11 -24.27 10.46
C ALA A 171 42.51 -24.96 9.17
N THR A 172 41.56 -25.67 8.57
CA THR A 172 41.65 -26.05 7.16
C THR A 172 41.32 -24.83 6.30
N VAL A 173 42.27 -24.41 5.44
CA VAL A 173 42.01 -23.39 4.43
C VAL A 173 41.20 -24.02 3.31
N LEU A 174 39.98 -23.54 3.12
CA LEU A 174 39.06 -24.01 2.10
C LEU A 174 39.22 -23.21 0.79
N ALA A 175 39.52 -21.92 0.89
CA ALA A 175 39.83 -21.07 -0.25
C ALA A 175 40.85 -20.00 0.14
N THR A 176 41.60 -19.52 -0.85
CA THR A 176 42.51 -18.37 -0.72
C THR A 176 42.03 -17.21 -1.59
N PHE A 177 42.44 -15.99 -1.27
CA PHE A 177 42.24 -14.84 -2.14
C PHE A 177 43.53 -14.06 -2.36
N GLN A 178 43.57 -13.37 -3.49
CA GLN A 178 44.57 -12.35 -3.82
C GLN A 178 43.87 -11.16 -4.49
N TYR A 179 44.52 -10.01 -4.53
CA TYR A 179 44.01 -8.82 -5.22
C TYR A 179 45.12 -8.16 -6.04
N ASN A 180 44.79 -7.72 -7.25
CA ASN A 180 45.76 -7.44 -8.32
C ASN A 180 46.53 -6.11 -8.17
N GLU A 181 46.31 -5.36 -7.09
CA GLU A 181 46.75 -3.96 -6.96
C GLU A 181 48.10 -3.78 -6.23
N ILE A 182 48.65 -4.83 -5.61
CA ILE A 182 49.93 -4.74 -4.87
C ILE A 182 50.88 -5.84 -5.33
N LYS A 183 52.06 -5.44 -5.83
CA LYS A 183 53.21 -6.33 -6.02
C LYS A 183 54.15 -6.23 -4.81
N PRO A 184 54.67 -7.34 -4.26
CA PRO A 184 54.42 -8.74 -4.64
C PRO A 184 53.00 -9.21 -4.31
N ILE A 185 52.45 -10.11 -5.14
CA ILE A 185 51.12 -10.70 -4.94
C ILE A 185 51.17 -11.52 -3.64
N THR A 186 50.37 -11.13 -2.66
CA THR A 186 50.24 -11.85 -1.39
C THR A 186 48.95 -12.65 -1.40
N VAL A 187 49.04 -13.94 -1.06
CA VAL A 187 47.89 -14.85 -0.99
C VAL A 187 47.45 -14.98 0.47
N HIS A 188 46.16 -14.78 0.73
CA HIS A 188 45.57 -14.86 2.07
C HIS A 188 44.48 -15.92 2.14
N PRO A 189 44.24 -16.57 3.30
CA PRO A 189 43.05 -17.38 3.49
C PRO A 189 41.77 -16.56 3.28
N ALA A 190 40.89 -17.03 2.40
CA ALA A 190 39.59 -16.44 2.08
C ALA A 190 38.47 -17.09 2.87
N VAL A 191 38.47 -18.42 2.89
CA VAL A 191 37.51 -19.23 3.63
C VAL A 191 38.28 -20.28 4.41
N THR A 192 37.99 -20.38 5.70
CA THR A 192 38.62 -21.35 6.60
C THR A 192 37.57 -22.09 7.42
N ILE A 193 37.83 -23.35 7.74
CA ILE A 193 37.00 -24.14 8.62
C ILE A 193 37.83 -24.85 9.68
N LYS A 194 37.37 -24.80 10.93
CA LYS A 194 37.96 -25.50 12.06
C LYS A 194 36.97 -26.49 12.65
N SER A 195 37.42 -27.72 12.83
CA SER A 195 36.73 -28.72 13.65
C SER A 195 37.14 -28.51 15.11
N ASN A 196 36.18 -28.28 16.01
CA ASN A 196 36.45 -28.09 17.44
C ASN A 196 36.38 -29.40 18.25
N GLY A 197 36.30 -30.54 17.56
CA GLY A 197 36.09 -31.88 18.12
C GLY A 197 34.94 -32.59 17.40
N GLU A 198 34.91 -33.94 17.46
CA GLU A 198 33.96 -34.74 16.68
C GLU A 198 32.49 -34.45 17.02
N SER A 199 32.19 -34.17 18.30
CA SER A 199 30.84 -33.88 18.78
C SER A 199 30.54 -32.38 18.93
N LYS A 200 31.48 -31.50 18.57
CA LYS A 200 31.35 -30.05 18.75
C LYS A 200 31.04 -29.36 17.43
N GLY A 201 30.48 -28.16 17.54
CA GLY A 201 30.29 -27.26 16.42
C GLY A 201 31.59 -26.94 15.67
N LYS A 202 31.45 -26.56 14.40
CA LYS A 202 32.57 -26.14 13.54
C LYS A 202 32.59 -24.62 13.48
N GLY A 203 33.77 -24.02 13.45
CA GLY A 203 33.94 -22.60 13.15
C GLY A 203 34.27 -22.42 11.67
N LEU A 204 33.41 -21.71 10.93
CA LEU A 204 33.61 -21.33 9.54
C LEU A 204 33.84 -19.82 9.48
N LEU A 205 34.82 -19.36 8.72
CA LEU A 205 35.12 -17.93 8.55
C LEU A 205 35.34 -17.62 7.07
N SER A 206 34.59 -16.65 6.54
CA SER A 206 34.96 -15.90 5.32
C SER A 206 35.58 -14.56 5.71
N THR A 207 36.82 -14.32 5.29
CA THR A 207 37.60 -13.11 5.62
C THR A 207 37.29 -11.93 4.72
N PHE A 208 36.30 -12.07 3.84
CA PHE A 208 35.81 -11.05 2.93
C PHE A 208 34.29 -11.15 2.88
N VAL A 209 33.66 -10.11 2.33
CA VAL A 209 32.22 -10.10 2.12
C VAL A 209 31.84 -11.12 1.05
N LEU A 210 31.18 -12.19 1.49
CA LEU A 210 30.54 -13.17 0.62
C LEU A 210 29.02 -12.99 0.71
N GLY A 211 28.33 -12.91 -0.42
CA GLY A 211 26.88 -12.82 -0.46
C GLY A 211 26.38 -12.03 -1.66
N ASP A 212 25.09 -12.12 -1.93
CA ASP A 212 24.43 -11.47 -3.07
C ASP A 212 24.74 -9.98 -3.08
N THR A 213 25.33 -9.50 -4.16
CA THR A 213 25.60 -8.07 -4.34
C THR A 213 24.93 -7.57 -5.60
N LYS A 214 24.36 -6.36 -5.51
CA LYS A 214 23.94 -5.59 -6.68
C LYS A 214 25.22 -5.08 -7.36
N CYS A 215 25.57 -5.65 -8.50
CA CYS A 215 26.77 -5.26 -9.25
C CYS A 215 26.38 -4.37 -10.44
N GLU A 216 26.41 -3.04 -10.27
CA GLU A 216 25.83 -2.02 -11.17
C GLU A 216 26.13 -2.18 -12.68
N TYR A 217 27.17 -2.91 -13.09
CA TYR A 217 27.46 -3.19 -14.49
C TYR A 217 27.84 -4.67 -14.74
N ARG A 218 27.12 -5.30 -15.69
CA ARG A 218 27.39 -6.58 -16.38
C ARG A 218 27.56 -7.90 -15.59
N CYS A 219 27.37 -7.97 -14.27
CA CYS A 219 27.66 -9.21 -13.50
C CYS A 219 26.46 -9.90 -12.81
N PHE A 220 25.22 -9.42 -13.00
CA PHE A 220 24.11 -9.71 -12.09
C PHE A 220 23.67 -11.17 -11.93
N THR A 221 23.62 -11.97 -12.99
CA THR A 221 23.09 -13.35 -12.89
C THR A 221 24.15 -14.39 -12.56
N ARG A 222 25.41 -14.12 -12.89
CA ARG A 222 26.51 -15.03 -12.59
C ARG A 222 26.85 -15.03 -11.10
N THR A 223 26.79 -13.87 -10.44
CA THR A 223 27.15 -13.75 -9.02
C THR A 223 26.20 -14.50 -8.10
N TRP A 224 24.88 -14.47 -8.31
CA TRP A 224 23.94 -15.18 -7.43
C TRP A 224 24.06 -16.70 -7.52
N ARG A 225 24.29 -17.21 -8.74
CA ARG A 225 24.54 -18.64 -8.98
C ARG A 225 25.84 -19.09 -8.33
N GLU A 226 26.90 -18.31 -8.54
CA GLU A 226 28.19 -18.57 -7.90
C GLU A 226 28.07 -18.50 -6.37
N HIS A 227 27.41 -17.49 -5.80
CA HIS A 227 27.21 -17.39 -4.35
C HIS A 227 26.40 -18.55 -3.79
N TYR A 228 25.34 -18.97 -4.49
CA TYR A 228 24.60 -20.17 -4.14
C TYR A 228 25.52 -21.40 -4.09
N ASP A 229 26.35 -21.60 -5.12
CA ASP A 229 27.28 -22.74 -5.17
C ASP A 229 28.30 -22.67 -4.04
N TRP A 230 28.81 -21.47 -3.72
CA TRP A 230 29.74 -21.24 -2.62
C TRP A 230 29.09 -21.57 -1.27
N TYR A 231 27.88 -21.07 -0.98
CA TYR A 231 27.18 -21.43 0.25
C TYR A 231 26.82 -22.91 0.31
N LYS A 232 26.42 -23.53 -0.81
CA LYS A 232 26.19 -24.97 -0.88
C LYS A 232 27.45 -25.76 -0.54
N GLY A 233 28.59 -25.37 -1.12
CA GLY A 233 29.88 -25.96 -0.80
C GLY A 233 30.23 -25.79 0.68
N MET A 234 30.24 -24.55 1.16
CA MET A 234 30.67 -24.21 2.51
C MET A 234 29.75 -24.77 3.61
N ILE A 235 28.44 -24.55 3.50
CA ILE A 235 27.49 -24.84 4.58
C ILE A 235 26.93 -26.26 4.45
N MET A 236 26.50 -26.66 3.26
CA MET A 236 25.91 -28.00 3.09
C MET A 236 26.99 -29.08 3.09
N SER A 237 28.10 -28.85 2.37
CA SER A 237 29.14 -29.88 2.20
C SER A 237 30.20 -29.85 3.31
N GLN A 238 30.85 -28.70 3.55
CA GLN A 238 31.99 -28.62 4.48
C GLN A 238 31.55 -28.56 5.96
N VAL A 239 30.57 -27.73 6.30
CA VAL A 239 29.98 -27.75 7.65
C VAL A 239 29.22 -29.06 7.86
N GLY A 240 28.55 -29.57 6.82
CA GLY A 240 27.75 -30.79 6.89
C GLY A 240 26.35 -30.52 7.42
N LEU A 241 25.81 -29.33 7.15
CA LEU A 241 24.45 -28.96 7.52
C LEU A 241 23.49 -29.70 6.59
N ASN A 242 23.33 -31.01 6.84
CA ASN A 242 22.41 -31.85 6.10
C ASN A 242 20.99 -31.40 6.47
N ILE A 243 20.44 -30.50 5.66
CA ILE A 243 19.00 -30.30 5.62
C ILE A 243 18.45 -31.64 5.16
N ARG A 244 17.46 -32.16 5.90
CA ARG A 244 16.76 -33.42 5.63
C ARG A 244 16.68 -33.62 4.11
N GLY A 245 17.17 -34.75 3.61
CA GLY A 245 17.36 -35.08 2.19
C GLY A 245 16.09 -35.14 1.33
N GLU A 246 15.09 -34.34 1.68
CA GLU A 246 13.82 -34.22 1.00
C GLU A 246 14.01 -33.21 -0.13
N LEU A 247 14.47 -31.97 0.12
CA LEU A 247 14.56 -30.94 -0.93
C LEU A 247 15.87 -30.98 -1.71
N THR A 248 15.93 -31.78 -2.78
CA THR A 248 16.93 -31.61 -3.83
C THR A 248 16.31 -30.86 -4.99
N HIS A 249 17.02 -29.88 -5.54
CA HIS A 249 16.57 -29.13 -6.70
C HIS A 249 17.68 -28.74 -7.67
N GLU A 250 17.43 -28.99 -8.96
CA GLU A 250 18.23 -28.55 -10.10
C GLU A 250 17.62 -27.26 -10.66
N GLY A 251 18.45 -26.29 -11.09
CA GLY A 251 17.97 -24.98 -11.58
C GLY A 251 17.60 -23.96 -10.49
N SER A 252 17.78 -24.29 -9.20
CA SER A 252 17.37 -23.46 -8.07
C SER A 252 18.26 -22.27 -7.74
N GLN A 253 19.37 -22.10 -8.45
CA GLN A 253 20.39 -21.12 -8.08
C GLN A 253 19.82 -19.68 -8.04
N LEU A 254 18.68 -19.48 -8.72
CA LEU A 254 17.90 -18.23 -8.77
C LEU A 254 16.47 -18.39 -8.18
N MET A 255 16.15 -19.56 -7.62
CA MET A 255 14.84 -19.87 -7.05
C MET A 255 14.94 -19.89 -5.53
N GLN A 256 14.03 -19.19 -4.86
CA GLN A 256 13.84 -19.34 -3.42
C GLN A 256 12.78 -20.40 -3.17
N ILE A 257 13.13 -21.44 -2.42
CA ILE A 257 12.20 -22.50 -2.05
C ILE A 257 12.18 -22.63 -0.53
N SER A 258 11.00 -22.68 0.05
CA SER A 258 10.83 -23.03 1.45
C SER A 258 9.61 -23.91 1.64
N HIS A 259 9.59 -24.73 2.69
CA HIS A 259 8.44 -25.56 2.99
C HIS A 259 8.14 -25.60 4.50
N GLN A 260 6.88 -25.84 4.84
CA GLN A 260 6.44 -26.14 6.19
C GLN A 260 5.42 -27.26 6.19
N TYR A 261 5.44 -28.11 7.22
CA TYR A 261 4.32 -29.00 7.44
C TYR A 261 3.27 -28.30 8.31
N LEU A 262 2.02 -28.44 7.90
CA LEU A 262 0.85 -27.96 8.62
C LEU A 262 0.50 -28.95 9.75
N LYS A 263 -0.27 -28.48 10.74
CA LYS A 263 -0.71 -29.31 11.87
C LYS A 263 -1.50 -30.56 11.45
N ASP A 264 -2.09 -30.53 10.26
CA ASP A 264 -2.90 -31.59 9.68
C ASP A 264 -2.09 -32.56 8.77
N GLY A 265 -0.76 -32.41 8.72
CA GLY A 265 0.12 -33.30 7.96
C GLY A 265 0.24 -32.96 6.47
N ARG A 266 -0.41 -31.90 5.98
CA ARG A 266 -0.15 -31.33 4.65
C ARG A 266 1.16 -30.53 4.65
N ILE A 267 1.68 -30.23 3.47
CA ILE A 267 2.92 -29.47 3.30
C ILE A 267 2.60 -28.22 2.50
N LEU A 268 3.01 -27.06 2.99
CA LEU A 268 3.03 -25.82 2.24
C LEU A 268 4.43 -25.63 1.64
N ILE A 269 4.53 -25.36 0.35
CA ILE A 269 5.80 -25.09 -0.33
C ILE A 269 5.69 -23.71 -0.98
N TYR A 270 6.54 -22.78 -0.58
CA TYR A 270 6.68 -21.48 -1.24
C TYR A 270 7.81 -21.56 -2.25
N VAL A 271 7.55 -21.10 -3.47
CA VAL A 271 8.53 -21.06 -4.56
C VAL A 271 8.49 -19.68 -5.21
N SER A 272 9.64 -19.04 -5.37
CA SER A 272 9.75 -17.74 -6.02
C SER A 272 10.95 -17.70 -6.97
N ASN A 273 10.73 -17.21 -8.19
CA ASN A 273 11.76 -17.01 -9.20
C ASN A 273 12.30 -15.58 -9.15
N TRP A 274 13.54 -15.44 -8.70
CA TRP A 274 14.22 -14.14 -8.62
C TRP A 274 14.97 -13.78 -9.91
N ASN A 275 14.82 -14.54 -11.00
CA ASN A 275 15.47 -14.24 -12.28
C ASN A 275 14.80 -13.07 -13.04
N GLU A 276 14.81 -11.89 -12.42
CA GLU A 276 14.17 -10.68 -12.93
C GLU A 276 14.86 -10.10 -14.19
N TRP A 277 16.14 -10.44 -14.38
CA TRP A 277 17.02 -9.72 -15.32
C TRP A 277 17.63 -10.59 -16.42
N GLY A 278 17.42 -11.91 -16.40
CA GLY A 278 17.93 -12.86 -17.39
C GLY A 278 19.47 -12.88 -17.52
N ALA A 279 20.00 -13.85 -18.25
CA ALA A 279 21.41 -13.84 -18.64
C ALA A 279 21.76 -12.68 -19.59
N GLU A 280 20.76 -12.17 -20.32
CA GLU A 280 20.83 -11.02 -21.20
C GLU A 280 19.93 -9.91 -20.66
N TRP A 281 20.52 -8.75 -20.38
CA TRP A 281 19.83 -7.55 -19.91
C TRP A 281 18.49 -7.31 -20.62
N GLY A 282 17.39 -7.37 -19.85
CA GLY A 282 16.05 -7.04 -20.33
C GLY A 282 15.23 -8.21 -20.86
N LYS A 283 15.70 -9.46 -20.76
CA LYS A 283 14.86 -10.64 -20.97
C LYS A 283 14.53 -11.29 -19.63
N SER A 284 13.25 -11.27 -19.26
CA SER A 284 12.73 -12.07 -18.15
C SER A 284 13.15 -13.53 -18.34
N GLY A 285 13.81 -14.12 -17.34
CA GLY A 285 14.27 -15.49 -17.41
C GLY A 285 13.25 -16.45 -16.80
N THR A 286 12.77 -17.41 -17.60
CA THR A 286 12.04 -18.56 -17.08
C THR A 286 13.02 -19.53 -16.44
N GLU A 287 12.76 -19.95 -15.21
CA GLU A 287 13.56 -20.97 -14.52
C GLU A 287 12.72 -22.21 -14.27
N THR A 288 13.35 -23.38 -14.36
CA THR A 288 12.72 -24.65 -14.05
C THR A 288 13.41 -25.25 -12.83
N VAL A 289 12.61 -25.68 -11.86
CA VAL A 289 13.09 -26.29 -10.64
C VAL A 289 12.40 -27.61 -10.38
N VAL A 290 13.19 -28.62 -10.02
CA VAL A 290 12.67 -29.92 -9.58
C VAL A 290 12.68 -29.96 -8.07
N ILE A 291 11.53 -29.93 -7.44
CA ILE A 291 11.36 -30.06 -5.99
C ILE A 291 11.19 -31.53 -5.69
N ARG A 292 12.16 -32.16 -5.03
CA ARG A 292 11.96 -33.47 -4.41
C ARG A 292 11.54 -33.27 -2.96
N LEU A 293 10.71 -34.14 -2.43
CA LEU A 293 10.36 -34.24 -1.01
C LEU A 293 9.74 -35.64 -0.82
N ALA A 294 10.37 -36.52 -0.02
CA ALA A 294 9.88 -37.89 0.19
C ALA A 294 8.42 -37.92 0.70
N SER A 295 8.04 -36.93 1.50
CA SER A 295 6.71 -36.72 2.05
C SER A 295 5.65 -36.24 1.04
N MET A 296 6.03 -35.99 -0.22
CA MET A 296 5.10 -35.77 -1.34
C MET A 296 4.72 -37.05 -2.08
N ASN A 297 5.45 -38.15 -1.85
CA ASN A 297 5.23 -39.38 -2.61
C ASN A 297 3.79 -39.90 -2.45
N GLY A 298 3.10 -40.11 -3.58
CA GLY A 298 1.71 -40.55 -3.64
C GLY A 298 0.69 -39.49 -3.21
N ARG A 299 1.07 -38.20 -3.19
CA ARG A 299 0.19 -37.09 -2.78
C ARG A 299 -0.04 -36.11 -3.94
N THR A 300 -1.24 -35.53 -3.97
CA THR A 300 -1.57 -34.42 -4.90
C THR A 300 -0.85 -33.14 -4.53
N VAL A 301 -0.49 -32.35 -5.53
CA VAL A 301 0.04 -31.01 -5.36
C VAL A 301 -0.86 -29.98 -6.04
N HIS A 302 -1.32 -29.00 -5.27
CA HIS A 302 -2.16 -27.90 -5.75
C HIS A 302 -1.42 -26.58 -5.63
N ASP A 303 -1.51 -25.74 -6.65
CA ASP A 303 -1.08 -24.35 -6.59
C ASP A 303 -2.19 -23.51 -5.94
N LEU A 304 -1.89 -22.78 -4.86
CA LEU A 304 -2.86 -21.94 -4.16
C LEU A 304 -3.13 -20.60 -4.86
N PHE A 305 -2.22 -20.11 -5.69
CA PHE A 305 -2.40 -18.87 -6.45
C PHE A 305 -3.14 -19.12 -7.75
N SER A 306 -2.70 -20.08 -8.56
CA SER A 306 -3.42 -20.44 -9.80
C SER A 306 -4.63 -21.33 -9.54
N ARG A 307 -4.74 -21.90 -8.32
CA ARG A 307 -5.83 -22.80 -7.87
C ARG A 307 -5.95 -24.08 -8.68
N LYS A 308 -4.91 -24.43 -9.43
CA LYS A 308 -4.88 -25.62 -10.27
C LYS A 308 -4.21 -26.77 -9.55
N LEU A 309 -4.76 -27.97 -9.76
CA LEU A 309 -4.01 -29.20 -9.54
C LEU A 309 -2.85 -29.19 -10.53
N ILE A 310 -1.62 -29.20 -10.02
CA ILE A 310 -0.44 -29.26 -10.89
C ILE A 310 -0.22 -30.70 -11.33
N THR A 311 -0.20 -31.64 -10.37
CA THR A 311 0.07 -33.06 -10.63
C THR A 311 -0.21 -33.95 -9.40
N GLU A 312 -0.22 -35.26 -9.61
CA GLU A 312 -0.02 -36.28 -8.57
C GLU A 312 1.48 -36.64 -8.52
N SER A 313 2.14 -36.39 -7.38
CA SER A 313 3.58 -36.68 -7.24
C SER A 313 3.78 -38.18 -6.99
N SER A 314 3.92 -38.96 -8.06
CA SER A 314 4.04 -40.43 -7.98
C SER A 314 5.38 -40.93 -7.43
N ASP A 315 6.42 -40.09 -7.41
CA ASP A 315 7.78 -40.43 -6.94
C ASP A 315 8.31 -39.46 -5.87
N GLY A 316 7.45 -38.56 -5.36
CA GLY A 316 7.86 -37.50 -4.44
C GLY A 316 8.68 -36.39 -5.10
N SER A 317 8.62 -36.25 -6.43
CA SER A 317 9.18 -35.10 -7.15
C SER A 317 8.10 -34.25 -7.83
N LEU A 318 8.44 -32.98 -8.05
CA LEU A 318 7.60 -31.99 -8.67
C LEU A 318 8.46 -31.03 -9.49
N GLN A 319 8.27 -31.00 -10.80
CA GLN A 319 8.93 -30.04 -11.68
C GLN A 319 8.02 -28.83 -11.89
N ILE A 320 8.56 -27.63 -11.69
CA ILE A 320 7.84 -26.37 -11.87
C ILE A 320 8.68 -25.46 -12.74
N THR A 321 8.05 -24.87 -13.74
CA THR A 321 8.63 -23.85 -14.61
C THR A 321 7.96 -22.52 -14.31
N MET A 322 8.73 -21.52 -13.91
CA MET A 322 8.24 -20.23 -13.44
C MET A 322 8.86 -19.11 -14.26
N ASN A 323 8.05 -18.13 -14.64
CA ASN A 323 8.53 -16.91 -15.26
C ASN A 323 9.28 -16.05 -14.25
N SER A 324 10.02 -15.08 -14.77
CA SER A 324 10.68 -14.03 -13.98
C SER A 324 9.74 -13.38 -12.98
N SER A 325 10.21 -13.18 -11.74
CA SER A 325 9.44 -12.57 -10.63
C SER A 325 8.17 -13.32 -10.25
N GLU A 326 7.90 -14.48 -10.85
CA GLU A 326 6.75 -15.29 -10.50
C GLU A 326 6.97 -15.89 -9.12
N THR A 327 5.90 -15.91 -8.33
CA THR A 327 5.87 -16.56 -7.02
C THR A 327 4.65 -17.45 -6.98
N THR A 328 4.78 -18.65 -6.42
CA THR A 328 3.67 -19.58 -6.20
C THR A 328 3.75 -20.18 -4.80
N VAL A 329 2.60 -20.58 -4.28
CA VAL A 329 2.50 -21.32 -3.02
C VAL A 329 1.76 -22.61 -3.32
N LEU A 330 2.40 -23.73 -3.03
CA LEU A 330 1.89 -25.06 -3.30
C LEU A 330 1.44 -25.69 -2.00
N ILE A 331 0.40 -26.51 -2.07
CA ILE A 331 -0.01 -27.38 -0.99
C ILE A 331 0.04 -28.84 -1.43
N VAL A 332 0.73 -29.67 -0.64
CA VAL A 332 0.89 -31.09 -0.90
C VAL A 332 0.07 -31.92 0.08
N GLY A 333 -0.63 -32.91 -0.45
CA GLY A 333 -1.61 -33.73 0.23
C GLY A 333 -3.03 -33.37 -0.18
N GLU A 334 -3.92 -34.36 -0.13
CA GLU A 334 -5.35 -34.14 -0.38
C GLU A 334 -5.92 -33.12 0.62
N PRO A 335 -6.83 -32.25 0.19
CA PRO A 335 -7.68 -31.54 1.13
C PRO A 335 -8.42 -32.58 1.97
N ILE A 336 -8.13 -32.61 3.28
CA ILE A 336 -8.71 -33.56 4.25
C ILE A 336 -10.24 -33.40 4.35
N LYS A 337 -10.76 -32.29 3.85
CA LYS A 337 -12.18 -31.94 3.83
C LYS A 337 -12.57 -31.35 2.48
N PRO A 338 -13.77 -31.65 1.97
CA PRO A 338 -14.32 -30.94 0.82
C PRO A 338 -14.31 -29.43 1.08
N ALA A 339 -13.96 -28.66 0.05
CA ALA A 339 -13.86 -27.21 0.13
C ALA A 339 -14.45 -26.59 -1.12
N ILE A 340 -15.02 -25.40 -0.98
CA ILE A 340 -15.63 -24.65 -2.07
C ILE A 340 -15.24 -23.19 -1.97
N TYR A 341 -14.93 -22.62 -3.11
CA TYR A 341 -14.51 -21.25 -3.31
C TYR A 341 -15.33 -20.67 -4.46
N ILE A 342 -15.57 -19.37 -4.40
CA ILE A 342 -16.38 -18.67 -5.38
C ILE A 342 -15.69 -17.36 -5.74
N SER A 343 -15.66 -17.04 -7.02
CA SER A 343 -15.12 -15.81 -7.58
C SER A 343 -15.98 -15.37 -8.77
N THR A 344 -15.85 -14.11 -9.18
CA THR A 344 -16.53 -13.57 -10.36
C THR A 344 -15.51 -13.40 -11.48
N ILE A 345 -15.82 -13.80 -12.72
CA ILE A 345 -14.96 -13.39 -13.86
C ILE A 345 -15.31 -11.94 -14.19
N GLY A 346 -14.34 -11.04 -14.09
CA GLY A 346 -14.51 -9.65 -14.50
C GLY A 346 -14.68 -8.69 -13.32
N THR A 347 -14.17 -7.48 -13.53
CA THR A 347 -14.24 -6.35 -12.61
C THR A 347 -15.70 -5.95 -12.36
N GLN A 348 -16.06 -5.73 -11.08
CA GLN A 348 -17.27 -5.05 -10.58
C GLN A 348 -18.46 -5.03 -11.56
N PHE A 349 -19.41 -5.93 -11.34
CA PHE A 349 -20.66 -5.89 -12.10
C PHE A 349 -21.57 -4.81 -11.55
N ASP A 350 -21.86 -3.80 -12.36
CA ASP A 350 -23.06 -2.99 -12.20
C ASP A 350 -24.27 -3.87 -12.50
N LEU A 351 -25.00 -4.30 -11.48
CA LEU A 351 -26.31 -4.93 -11.66
C LEU A 351 -27.30 -3.88 -12.17
N VAL A 352 -27.21 -3.56 -13.46
CA VAL A 352 -28.25 -2.81 -14.16
C VAL A 352 -29.42 -3.77 -14.34
N PRO A 353 -30.65 -3.41 -13.94
CA PRO A 353 -31.85 -4.19 -14.24
C PRO A 353 -32.02 -4.30 -15.76
N SER A 354 -31.39 -5.31 -16.32
CA SER A 354 -31.43 -5.71 -17.71
C SER A 354 -31.44 -7.23 -17.69
N GLN A 355 -32.08 -7.88 -18.65
CA GLN A 355 -32.21 -9.34 -18.75
C GLN A 355 -30.87 -10.06 -19.00
N LYS A 356 -29.73 -9.51 -18.57
CA LYS A 356 -28.40 -10.07 -18.79
C LYS A 356 -28.04 -11.05 -17.68
N GLU A 357 -27.65 -12.25 -18.09
CA GLU A 357 -27.12 -13.28 -17.21
C GLU A 357 -25.79 -12.83 -16.59
N VAL A 358 -25.64 -12.97 -15.28
CA VAL A 358 -24.34 -12.80 -14.60
C VAL A 358 -23.65 -14.16 -14.49
N THR A 359 -22.39 -14.24 -14.91
CA THR A 359 -21.57 -15.45 -14.81
C THR A 359 -20.74 -15.45 -13.53
N VAL A 360 -20.94 -16.47 -12.69
CA VAL A 360 -20.16 -16.71 -11.47
C VAL A 360 -19.25 -17.93 -11.67
N HIS A 361 -18.00 -17.85 -11.19
CA HIS A 361 -17.02 -18.92 -11.21
C HIS A 361 -16.91 -19.60 -9.84
N VAL A 362 -17.08 -20.92 -9.82
CA VAL A 362 -16.99 -21.71 -8.60
C VAL A 362 -15.91 -22.78 -8.75
N ASP A 363 -14.94 -22.73 -7.84
CA ASP A 363 -13.86 -23.71 -7.72
C ASP A 363 -14.16 -24.57 -6.50
N PHE A 364 -14.20 -25.88 -6.64
CA PHE A 364 -14.44 -26.76 -5.49
C PHE A 364 -13.64 -28.04 -5.57
N THR A 365 -13.42 -28.65 -4.41
CA THR A 365 -12.85 -29.98 -4.27
C THR A 365 -13.77 -30.84 -3.43
N THR A 366 -14.01 -32.06 -3.90
CA THR A 366 -14.94 -32.99 -3.26
C THR A 366 -14.25 -33.99 -2.33
N ALA A 367 -12.91 -33.96 -2.26
CA ALA A 367 -12.10 -34.94 -1.52
C ALA A 367 -12.50 -36.39 -1.84
N GLY A 368 -12.71 -36.70 -3.12
CA GLY A 368 -13.10 -38.03 -3.61
C GLY A 368 -14.60 -38.38 -3.48
N ASN A 369 -15.42 -37.50 -2.90
CA ASN A 369 -16.86 -37.72 -2.78
C ASN A 369 -17.63 -37.26 -4.03
N THR A 370 -18.84 -37.77 -4.22
CA THR A 370 -19.79 -37.22 -5.22
C THR A 370 -20.72 -36.24 -4.52
N LEU A 371 -20.61 -34.95 -4.84
CA LEU A 371 -21.34 -33.86 -4.18
C LEU A 371 -22.10 -33.00 -5.20
N ASP A 372 -23.21 -32.41 -4.79
CA ASP A 372 -23.94 -31.41 -5.55
C ASP A 372 -23.35 -30.01 -5.24
N VAL A 373 -23.23 -29.14 -6.24
CA VAL A 373 -22.77 -27.75 -6.10
C VAL A 373 -23.97 -26.83 -6.26
N ILE A 374 -24.24 -26.00 -5.25
CA ILE A 374 -25.30 -24.99 -5.26
C ILE A 374 -24.63 -23.61 -5.32
N VAL A 375 -25.14 -22.72 -6.17
CA VAL A 375 -24.71 -21.32 -6.28
C VAL A 375 -25.93 -20.42 -6.24
N GLU A 376 -25.94 -19.45 -5.34
CA GLU A 376 -27.09 -18.60 -5.08
C GLU A 376 -26.69 -17.14 -4.96
N LEU A 377 -27.57 -16.23 -5.40
CA LEU A 377 -27.52 -14.83 -5.02
C LEU A 377 -28.48 -14.62 -3.84
N GLN A 378 -27.94 -14.24 -2.68
CA GLN A 378 -28.71 -14.06 -1.46
C GLN A 378 -28.60 -12.64 -0.90
N ARG A 379 -29.58 -12.25 -0.09
CA ARG A 379 -29.47 -11.17 0.89
C ARG A 379 -30.18 -11.58 2.17
N GLY A 380 -29.43 -11.65 3.28
CA GLY A 380 -29.91 -12.33 4.49
C GLY A 380 -30.26 -13.79 4.17
N ASP A 381 -31.44 -14.24 4.56
CA ASP A 381 -31.93 -15.60 4.31
C ASP A 381 -32.74 -15.72 3.00
N LYS A 382 -32.91 -14.62 2.25
CA LYS A 382 -33.69 -14.61 1.02
C LYS A 382 -32.81 -14.93 -0.19
N VAL A 383 -33.22 -15.93 -0.96
CA VAL A 383 -32.60 -16.34 -2.23
C VAL A 383 -33.28 -15.62 -3.40
N TYR A 384 -32.49 -14.95 -4.23
CA TYR A 384 -32.98 -14.18 -5.39
C TYR A 384 -32.74 -14.91 -6.71
N ALA A 385 -31.71 -15.74 -6.77
CA ALA A 385 -31.44 -16.67 -7.86
C ALA A 385 -30.65 -17.85 -7.31
N SER A 386 -30.86 -19.06 -7.85
CA SER A 386 -30.17 -20.28 -7.43
C SER A 386 -29.97 -21.21 -8.62
N VAL A 387 -28.81 -21.84 -8.69
CA VAL A 387 -28.47 -22.89 -9.67
C VAL A 387 -27.80 -24.04 -8.95
N THR A 388 -28.18 -25.27 -9.31
CA THR A 388 -27.58 -26.48 -8.77
C THR A 388 -26.98 -27.34 -9.89
N LYS A 389 -25.72 -27.76 -9.73
CA LYS A 389 -25.06 -28.75 -10.59
C LYS A 389 -24.87 -30.04 -9.79
N LYS A 390 -25.48 -31.14 -10.27
CA LYS A 390 -25.54 -32.39 -9.51
C LYS A 390 -24.34 -33.30 -9.77
N LYS A 391 -24.02 -34.15 -8.80
CA LYS A 391 -23.06 -35.26 -8.89
C LYS A 391 -21.68 -34.87 -9.42
N GLN A 392 -21.12 -33.80 -8.88
CA GLN A 392 -19.79 -33.36 -9.20
C GLN A 392 -18.74 -34.18 -8.42
N THR A 393 -17.61 -34.43 -9.07
CA THR A 393 -16.47 -35.17 -8.52
C THR A 393 -15.17 -34.49 -8.96
N GLY A 394 -14.13 -34.55 -8.14
CA GLY A 394 -12.83 -33.93 -8.44
C GLY A 394 -12.84 -32.41 -8.23
N ASN A 395 -12.04 -31.71 -9.06
CA ASN A 395 -11.94 -30.25 -9.13
C ASN A 395 -12.56 -29.78 -10.44
N VAL A 396 -13.63 -28.98 -10.41
CA VAL A 396 -14.35 -28.51 -11.60
C VAL A 396 -14.61 -27.01 -11.49
N ASP A 397 -14.36 -26.28 -12.58
CA ASP A 397 -14.75 -24.88 -12.73
C ASP A 397 -16.17 -24.81 -13.29
N LEU A 398 -17.07 -24.08 -12.62
CA LEU A 398 -18.45 -23.89 -13.08
C LEU A 398 -18.76 -22.43 -13.37
N THR A 399 -19.30 -22.18 -14.56
CA THR A 399 -19.94 -20.91 -14.96
C THR A 399 -21.44 -21.00 -14.71
N VAL A 400 -21.97 -20.11 -13.86
CA VAL A 400 -23.40 -20.09 -13.51
C VAL A 400 -24.06 -18.80 -13.99
N PRO A 401 -25.04 -18.83 -14.91
CA PRO A 401 -25.86 -17.68 -15.26
C PRO A 401 -26.94 -17.43 -14.20
N LEU A 402 -27.04 -16.21 -13.68
CA LEU A 402 -28.08 -15.78 -12.75
C LEU A 402 -28.98 -14.73 -13.42
N MET A 403 -30.29 -15.01 -13.50
CA MET A 403 -31.30 -14.02 -13.92
C MET A 403 -31.92 -13.35 -12.69
N LEU A 404 -31.93 -12.02 -12.68
CA LEU A 404 -32.54 -11.23 -11.59
C LEU A 404 -34.06 -11.15 -11.77
N ASP A 405 -34.80 -11.34 -10.69
CA ASP A 405 -36.25 -11.14 -10.68
C ASP A 405 -36.59 -9.66 -10.99
N PRO A 406 -37.33 -9.36 -12.08
CA PRO A 406 -37.73 -8.00 -12.41
C PRO A 406 -38.66 -7.36 -11.37
N ASN A 407 -39.20 -8.10 -10.40
CA ASN A 407 -40.04 -7.58 -9.32
C ASN A 407 -39.27 -7.18 -8.04
N LEU A 408 -37.94 -7.08 -8.10
CA LEU A 408 -37.04 -6.61 -7.02
C LEU A 408 -37.32 -5.17 -6.48
N PHE A 409 -38.43 -4.53 -6.89
CA PHE A 409 -38.74 -3.10 -6.71
C PHE A 409 -39.51 -2.73 -5.44
N ASP A 410 -39.55 -3.56 -4.39
CA ASP A 410 -40.19 -3.15 -3.12
C ASP A 410 -39.22 -2.31 -2.25
N VAL A 411 -39.51 -1.02 -2.12
CA VAL A 411 -38.55 0.07 -1.80
C VAL A 411 -38.72 0.54 -0.35
N SER A 412 -37.82 0.15 0.56
CA SER A 412 -37.66 0.87 1.83
C SER A 412 -36.29 0.78 2.52
N THR A 413 -35.38 -0.11 2.11
CA THR A 413 -34.08 -0.24 2.80
C THR A 413 -32.97 -0.68 1.83
N PHE A 414 -32.22 0.27 1.24
CA PHE A 414 -31.14 -0.05 0.28
C PHE A 414 -29.85 0.77 0.48
N GLU A 415 -29.55 1.21 1.70
CA GLU A 415 -28.17 1.62 2.05
C GLU A 415 -27.28 0.36 2.19
N GLY A 416 -26.39 0.11 1.21
CA GLY A 416 -25.24 -0.82 1.33
C GLY A 416 -25.54 -2.32 1.55
N ALA A 417 -26.76 -2.79 1.29
CA ALA A 417 -27.28 -3.97 1.97
C ALA A 417 -26.96 -5.33 1.33
N GLY A 418 -25.87 -5.96 1.79
CA GLY A 418 -25.84 -7.40 2.15
C GLY A 418 -26.14 -8.44 1.09
N TYR A 419 -26.04 -8.10 -0.20
CA TYR A 419 -26.07 -9.11 -1.26
C TYR A 419 -24.73 -9.83 -1.33
N PHE A 420 -24.77 -11.15 -1.35
CA PHE A 420 -23.59 -11.98 -1.53
C PHE A 420 -23.92 -13.16 -2.43
N TYR A 421 -22.92 -13.62 -3.18
CA TYR A 421 -23.01 -14.94 -3.80
C TYR A 421 -22.67 -15.98 -2.75
N TYR A 422 -23.56 -16.95 -2.58
CA TYR A 422 -23.37 -18.13 -1.75
C TYR A 422 -23.04 -19.32 -2.65
N ALA A 423 -22.01 -20.08 -2.29
CA ALA A 423 -21.76 -21.36 -2.91
C ALA A 423 -21.68 -22.46 -1.85
N ALA A 424 -22.26 -23.62 -2.13
CA ALA A 424 -22.30 -24.75 -1.22
C ALA A 424 -22.03 -26.08 -1.94
N LEU A 425 -21.34 -26.98 -1.23
CA LEU A 425 -21.30 -28.40 -1.52
C LEU A 425 -22.29 -29.11 -0.60
N VAL A 426 -23.16 -29.92 -1.18
CA VAL A 426 -24.15 -30.72 -0.47
C VAL A 426 -23.98 -32.19 -0.87
N ASP A 427 -24.15 -33.09 0.09
CA ASP A 427 -24.12 -34.53 -0.20
C ASP A 427 -25.42 -35.01 -0.87
N ASN A 428 -25.47 -36.30 -1.22
CA ASN A 428 -26.63 -36.93 -1.85
C ASN A 428 -27.90 -36.96 -0.96
N LYS A 429 -27.79 -36.57 0.32
CA LYS A 429 -28.91 -36.43 1.26
C LYS A 429 -29.28 -34.94 1.47
N GLY A 430 -28.65 -34.03 0.74
CA GLY A 430 -28.85 -32.58 0.88
C GLY A 430 -28.18 -31.98 2.10
N LYS A 431 -27.29 -32.70 2.79
CA LYS A 431 -26.57 -32.17 3.95
C LYS A 431 -25.43 -31.26 3.47
N LEU A 432 -25.35 -30.06 4.03
CA LEU A 432 -24.25 -29.14 3.77
C LEU A 432 -22.91 -29.73 4.20
N VAL A 433 -21.97 -29.80 3.26
CA VAL A 433 -20.61 -30.32 3.46
C VAL A 433 -19.62 -29.17 3.59
N ALA A 434 -19.70 -28.19 2.70
CA ALA A 434 -18.89 -26.98 2.73
C ALA A 434 -19.66 -25.82 2.12
N SER A 435 -19.36 -24.59 2.52
CA SER A 435 -19.91 -23.40 1.88
C SER A 435 -18.96 -22.22 1.96
N THR A 436 -19.15 -21.27 1.05
CA THR A 436 -18.42 -20.00 1.04
C THR A 436 -19.36 -18.87 0.60
N LYS A 437 -18.93 -17.63 0.84
CA LYS A 437 -19.65 -16.41 0.48
C LYS A 437 -18.70 -15.41 -0.17
N LEU A 438 -19.20 -14.67 -1.16
CA LEU A 438 -18.51 -13.53 -1.77
C LEU A 438 -19.32 -12.26 -1.54
N ASP A 439 -18.88 -11.46 -0.56
CA ASP A 439 -19.60 -10.28 -0.04
C ASP A 439 -19.39 -9.00 -0.87
N CYS A 440 -19.12 -9.13 -2.17
CA CYS A 440 -18.71 -8.01 -3.04
C CYS A 440 -19.64 -7.79 -4.23
N VAL A 441 -20.95 -7.88 -4.02
CA VAL A 441 -21.94 -7.57 -5.05
C VAL A 441 -22.44 -6.14 -4.87
N SER A 442 -21.91 -5.20 -5.65
CA SER A 442 -22.45 -3.84 -5.73
C SER A 442 -23.62 -3.80 -6.71
N VAL A 443 -24.81 -3.50 -6.23
CA VAL A 443 -25.96 -3.21 -7.10
C VAL A 443 -25.92 -1.74 -7.48
N SER A 444 -25.86 -1.43 -8.79
CA SER A 444 -25.83 -0.05 -9.28
C SER A 444 -27.21 0.41 -9.74
N LEU A 445 -27.94 1.13 -8.88
CA LEU A 445 -29.18 1.80 -9.25
C LEU A 445 -28.90 3.21 -9.78
N GLY A 446 -29.57 3.58 -10.87
CA GLY A 446 -29.54 4.95 -11.39
C GLY A 446 -30.58 5.88 -10.74
N LEU A 447 -30.57 7.17 -11.13
CA LEU A 447 -31.44 8.24 -10.61
C LEU A 447 -32.95 7.85 -10.63
N ARG A 448 -33.68 8.13 -9.55
CA ARG A 448 -35.16 7.97 -9.46
C ARG A 448 -35.85 9.29 -9.13
N LEU A 449 -37.09 9.47 -9.60
CA LEU A 449 -38.02 10.49 -9.12
C LEU A 449 -38.96 9.85 -8.09
N TYR A 450 -39.10 10.44 -6.90
CA TYR A 450 -39.92 9.88 -5.82
C TYR A 450 -41.36 10.42 -5.84
N ASP A 451 -41.52 11.68 -6.23
CA ASP A 451 -42.85 12.28 -6.41
C ASP A 451 -43.30 12.15 -7.87
N GLN A 452 -44.57 11.80 -8.08
CA GLN A 452 -45.18 11.97 -9.40
C GLN A 452 -45.12 13.45 -9.74
N ALA A 453 -44.46 13.80 -10.85
CA ALA A 453 -44.42 15.19 -11.29
C ALA A 453 -45.86 15.71 -11.44
N PRO A 454 -46.15 16.97 -11.07
CA PRO A 454 -47.48 17.54 -11.25
C PRO A 454 -47.93 17.38 -12.70
N LEU A 455 -49.07 16.73 -12.91
CA LEU A 455 -49.67 16.52 -14.25
C LEU A 455 -50.06 17.84 -14.93
N ALA A 456 -50.15 18.94 -14.17
CA ALA A 456 -50.41 20.28 -14.67
C ALA A 456 -49.35 21.27 -14.16
N LEU A 457 -48.72 21.99 -15.09
CA LEU A 457 -47.73 23.04 -14.84
C LEU A 457 -48.35 24.41 -15.09
N ASP A 458 -49.45 24.74 -14.41
CA ASP A 458 -50.11 26.04 -14.51
C ASP A 458 -49.63 27.04 -13.45
N LYS A 459 -48.88 26.57 -12.44
CA LYS A 459 -48.35 27.36 -11.32
C LYS A 459 -46.92 26.94 -10.95
N GLU A 460 -46.19 27.84 -10.27
CA GLU A 460 -44.89 27.54 -9.69
C GLU A 460 -45.02 26.33 -8.76
N SER A 461 -44.34 25.23 -9.08
CA SER A 461 -44.43 23.96 -8.36
C SER A 461 -43.08 23.58 -7.79
N THR A 462 -43.05 23.01 -6.59
CA THR A 462 -41.83 22.46 -6.00
C THR A 462 -41.88 20.94 -6.13
N ILE A 463 -40.88 20.34 -6.75
CA ILE A 463 -40.75 18.89 -6.94
C ILE A 463 -39.57 18.41 -6.09
N ARG A 464 -39.77 17.41 -5.23
CA ARG A 464 -38.64 16.78 -4.54
C ARG A 464 -38.03 15.70 -5.40
N VAL A 465 -36.72 15.75 -5.52
CA VAL A 465 -35.94 14.72 -6.19
C VAL A 465 -34.95 14.12 -5.24
N LYS A 466 -35.03 12.80 -5.10
CA LYS A 466 -34.09 12.00 -4.35
C LYS A 466 -33.15 11.29 -5.30
N TRP A 467 -31.88 11.19 -4.97
CA TRP A 467 -30.95 10.31 -5.68
C TRP A 467 -30.37 9.30 -4.70
N GLU A 468 -30.08 8.10 -5.21
CA GLU A 468 -29.25 7.09 -4.57
C GLU A 468 -28.23 6.63 -5.61
N HIS A 469 -26.95 6.91 -5.40
CA HIS A 469 -25.88 6.64 -6.35
C HIS A 469 -24.79 5.75 -5.71
N PRO A 470 -24.82 4.43 -5.92
CA PRO A 470 -23.86 3.49 -5.32
C PRO A 470 -22.46 3.53 -5.98
N ALA A 471 -22.35 4.06 -7.20
CA ALA A 471 -21.13 3.97 -8.00
C ALA A 471 -20.15 5.15 -7.86
N ILE A 472 -20.37 6.07 -6.92
CA ILE A 472 -19.21 6.85 -6.45
C ILE A 472 -18.63 5.96 -5.37
N GLN A 473 -17.68 5.09 -5.75
CA GLN A 473 -16.57 4.84 -4.83
C GLN A 473 -15.99 6.22 -4.54
N ARG A 474 -16.56 6.87 -3.52
CA ARG A 474 -15.80 7.79 -2.70
C ARG A 474 -14.78 6.87 -2.12
N VAL A 475 -13.67 6.69 -2.84
CA VAL A 475 -12.39 6.51 -2.17
C VAL A 475 -12.50 7.53 -1.06
N LYS A 476 -12.74 7.09 0.19
CA LYS A 476 -12.99 8.00 1.31
C LYS A 476 -11.90 9.06 1.17
N ALA A 477 -12.31 10.26 0.78
CA ALA A 477 -11.43 11.13 0.03
C ALA A 477 -10.51 11.82 1.03
N PHE A 478 -9.49 11.07 1.44
CA PHE A 478 -8.28 11.56 2.04
C PHE A 478 -7.05 10.82 1.47
N PRO A 479 -6.82 10.76 0.14
CA PRO A 479 -5.51 10.34 -0.36
C PRO A 479 -4.78 11.56 -0.90
N GLY A 480 -4.07 12.26 -0.01
CA GLY A 480 -3.14 13.29 -0.44
C GLY A 480 -2.32 13.78 0.72
N ILE A 481 -1.01 13.67 0.57
CA ILE A 481 -0.09 14.44 1.41
C ILE A 481 -0.02 15.84 0.81
N VAL A 482 -0.33 16.85 1.62
CA VAL A 482 -0.23 18.26 1.23
C VAL A 482 1.20 18.73 1.51
N ALA A 483 1.85 19.31 0.50
CA ALA A 483 3.13 19.98 0.70
C ALA A 483 2.89 21.46 1.04
N LEU A 484 3.35 21.91 2.20
CA LEU A 484 3.49 23.32 2.55
C LEU A 484 4.89 23.77 2.17
N PHE A 485 5.01 24.69 1.22
CA PHE A 485 6.31 25.16 0.76
C PHE A 485 6.77 26.41 1.47
N ASN A 486 7.93 26.31 2.12
CA ASN A 486 8.65 27.40 2.72
C ASN A 486 9.79 27.84 1.80
N SER A 487 9.57 28.90 1.01
CA SER A 487 10.64 29.48 0.20
C SER A 487 11.70 30.09 1.10
N SER A 488 12.92 29.54 1.04
CA SER A 488 14.07 30.10 1.77
C SER A 488 14.38 31.54 1.33
N LEU A 489 14.08 31.91 0.08
CA LEU A 489 14.26 33.26 -0.43
C LEU A 489 13.20 34.22 0.13
N THR A 490 11.94 33.79 0.20
CA THR A 490 10.90 34.58 0.86
C THR A 490 11.21 34.72 2.34
N ALA A 491 11.54 33.65 3.06
CA ALA A 491 11.82 33.68 4.49
C ALA A 491 13.00 34.61 4.87
N LYS A 492 13.98 34.76 3.98
CA LYS A 492 15.08 35.73 4.16
C LYS A 492 14.64 37.19 4.07
N ARG A 493 13.62 37.49 3.25
CA ARG A 493 13.13 38.87 3.02
C ARG A 493 11.96 39.24 3.92
N ASP A 494 11.11 38.28 4.21
CA ASP A 494 9.92 38.40 5.03
C ASP A 494 9.94 37.29 6.09
N PRO A 495 10.60 37.52 7.23
CA PRO A 495 10.71 36.55 8.32
C PRO A 495 9.35 36.04 8.82
N ASP A 496 8.30 36.87 8.74
CA ASP A 496 6.94 36.52 9.17
C ASP A 496 6.32 35.42 8.27
N THR A 497 6.91 35.13 7.11
CA THR A 497 6.47 34.04 6.23
C THR A 497 6.46 32.69 6.93
N VAL A 498 7.43 32.44 7.82
CA VAL A 498 7.50 31.21 8.60
C VAL A 498 6.31 31.12 9.56
N ASP A 499 5.95 32.23 10.21
CA ASP A 499 4.77 32.29 11.08
C ASP A 499 3.48 32.07 10.29
N ARG A 500 3.34 32.68 9.11
CA ARG A 500 2.18 32.48 8.24
C ARG A 500 2.05 31.02 7.80
N MET A 501 3.16 30.37 7.45
CA MET A 501 3.22 28.95 7.16
C MET A 501 2.72 28.11 8.34
N TRP A 502 3.20 28.38 9.56
CA TRP A 502 2.76 27.65 10.75
C TRP A 502 1.28 27.83 11.08
N ARG A 503 0.71 29.00 10.76
CA ARG A 503 -0.72 29.25 10.91
C ARG A 503 -1.56 28.50 9.87
N ILE A 504 -1.08 28.36 8.65
CA ILE A 504 -1.70 27.47 7.66
C ILE A 504 -1.57 26.00 8.09
N ALA A 505 -0.41 25.58 8.60
CA ALA A 505 -0.23 24.24 9.17
C ALA A 505 -1.22 23.98 10.31
N TYR A 506 -1.44 24.97 11.19
CA TYR A 506 -2.45 24.90 12.25
C TYR A 506 -3.87 24.78 11.68
N LEU A 507 -4.21 25.55 10.65
CA LEU A 507 -5.51 25.43 9.96
C LEU A 507 -5.73 24.06 9.30
N LEU A 508 -4.69 23.46 8.73
CA LEU A 508 -4.76 22.09 8.22
C LEU A 508 -5.02 21.09 9.35
N LYS A 509 -4.38 21.27 10.52
CA LYS A 509 -4.64 20.44 11.71
C LYS A 509 -6.08 20.55 12.19
N THR A 510 -6.69 21.75 12.19
CA THR A 510 -8.08 21.92 12.64
C THR A 510 -9.12 21.28 11.71
N ILE A 511 -8.75 21.02 10.45
CA ILE A 511 -9.59 20.26 9.50
C ILE A 511 -9.19 18.78 9.41
N GLY A 512 -8.32 18.31 10.30
CA GLY A 512 -8.03 16.89 10.53
C GLY A 512 -6.72 16.37 9.93
N TYR A 513 -5.89 17.22 9.31
CA TYR A 513 -4.60 16.78 8.78
C TYR A 513 -3.56 16.58 9.89
N VAL A 514 -2.69 15.59 9.70
CA VAL A 514 -1.56 15.30 10.61
C VAL A 514 -0.25 15.75 9.98
N GLU A 515 0.55 16.52 10.72
CA GLU A 515 1.90 16.91 10.31
C GLU A 515 2.83 15.71 10.30
N ARG A 516 3.65 15.57 9.25
CA ARG A 516 4.68 14.54 9.15
C ARG A 516 6.01 15.13 8.72
N ASN A 517 7.08 14.47 9.15
CA ASN A 517 8.39 14.69 8.55
C ASN A 517 8.40 14.08 7.15
N ILE A 518 9.02 14.76 6.20
CA ILE A 518 9.17 14.28 4.83
C ILE A 518 9.88 12.91 4.78
N HIS A 519 10.81 12.64 5.69
CA HIS A 519 11.50 11.36 5.80
C HIS A 519 10.56 10.22 6.24
N ASP A 520 9.66 10.49 7.20
CA ASP A 520 8.68 9.51 7.68
C ASP A 520 7.68 9.11 6.57
N VAL A 521 7.37 10.06 5.68
CA VAL A 521 6.49 9.82 4.54
C VAL A 521 7.11 8.81 3.57
N PHE A 522 8.43 8.87 3.35
CA PHE A 522 9.11 7.96 2.43
C PHE A 522 9.23 6.54 2.98
N ASP A 523 9.44 6.38 4.29
CA ASP A 523 9.64 5.06 4.90
C ASP A 523 8.33 4.28 5.07
N CYS A 524 7.15 4.94 4.97
CA CYS A 524 5.85 4.35 5.36
C CYS A 524 4.72 4.48 4.32
N ILE A 525 5.02 4.74 3.04
CA ILE A 525 4.01 4.95 1.97
C ILE A 525 2.90 3.87 1.95
N LEU A 526 3.21 2.63 2.35
CA LEU A 526 2.26 1.49 2.33
C LEU A 526 1.32 1.38 3.54
N VAL A 527 1.54 2.14 4.63
CA VAL A 527 0.80 1.96 5.91
C VAL A 527 -0.01 3.20 6.31
N MET A 528 0.20 4.33 5.64
CA MET A 528 -0.40 5.60 6.03
C MET A 528 -1.89 5.69 5.64
N LYS A 529 -2.76 5.73 6.65
CA LYS A 529 -4.20 6.02 6.49
C LYS A 529 -4.50 7.43 7.03
N GLY A 530 -5.07 8.30 6.19
CA GLY A 530 -5.62 9.60 6.58
C GLY A 530 -4.92 10.82 5.96
N PRO A 531 -5.50 12.02 6.12
CA PRO A 531 -4.96 13.27 5.58
C PRO A 531 -3.69 13.69 6.30
N GLN A 532 -2.65 14.04 5.53
CA GLN A 532 -1.34 14.42 6.06
C GLN A 532 -0.82 15.65 5.36
N PHE A 533 0.05 16.39 6.04
CA PHE A 533 0.81 17.44 5.40
C PHE A 533 2.28 17.38 5.83
N VAL A 534 3.15 17.82 4.94
CA VAL A 534 4.59 17.99 5.19
C VAL A 534 4.94 19.45 4.96
N VAL A 535 5.94 19.93 5.70
CA VAL A 535 6.59 21.20 5.42
C VAL A 535 7.86 20.91 4.63
N ILE A 536 7.99 21.51 3.46
CA ILE A 536 9.18 21.38 2.60
C ILE A 536 9.90 22.72 2.52
N ASN A 537 11.23 22.67 2.65
CA ASN A 537 12.10 23.86 2.58
C ASN A 537 12.91 23.90 1.27
N ASP A 538 12.97 22.78 0.55
CA ASP A 538 13.64 22.67 -0.75
C ASP A 538 12.64 22.10 -1.79
N LEU A 539 12.56 22.71 -2.96
CA LEU A 539 11.71 22.20 -4.05
C LEU A 539 12.34 21.03 -4.79
N ALA A 540 13.62 20.72 -4.55
CA ALA A 540 14.19 19.43 -4.94
C ALA A 540 13.38 18.26 -4.34
N ASP A 541 12.77 18.47 -3.16
CA ASP A 541 11.87 17.50 -2.52
C ASP A 541 10.52 17.34 -3.23
N LEU A 542 10.14 18.26 -4.13
CA LEU A 542 8.95 18.15 -4.99
C LEU A 542 9.23 17.42 -6.30
N ALA A 543 10.50 17.18 -6.66
CA ALA A 543 10.80 16.43 -7.86
C ALA A 543 10.13 15.05 -7.73
N PRO A 544 9.33 14.60 -8.74
CA PRO A 544 8.81 13.25 -8.71
C PRO A 544 9.99 12.32 -8.53
N LEU A 545 10.00 11.59 -7.41
CA LEU A 545 11.02 10.58 -7.19
C LEU A 545 11.01 9.70 -8.44
N LYS A 546 12.11 9.68 -9.18
CA LYS A 546 12.27 8.84 -10.39
C LYS A 546 11.98 7.35 -10.13
N TYR A 547 11.85 6.96 -8.87
CA TYR A 547 11.63 5.61 -8.39
C TYR A 547 10.16 5.17 -8.38
N THR A 548 9.20 6.10 -8.37
CA THR A 548 7.77 5.75 -8.42
C THR A 548 7.07 6.75 -9.33
N ASP A 549 6.43 6.29 -10.42
CA ASP A 549 5.56 7.11 -11.28
C ASP A 549 4.33 7.70 -10.55
N ILE A 550 4.26 7.55 -9.23
CA ILE A 550 3.20 8.02 -8.35
C ILE A 550 3.74 9.23 -7.57
N PRO A 551 3.31 10.45 -7.89
CA PRO A 551 3.66 11.62 -7.10
C PRO A 551 3.06 11.51 -5.70
N ILE A 552 3.92 11.65 -4.69
CA ILE A 552 3.58 11.56 -3.26
C ILE A 552 2.67 12.73 -2.85
N TYR A 553 2.89 13.90 -3.45
CA TYR A 553 2.10 15.11 -3.24
C TYR A 553 1.27 15.41 -4.49
N ARG A 554 -0.04 15.61 -4.31
CA ARG A 554 -0.91 16.17 -5.35
C ARG A 554 -1.25 17.63 -5.11
N THR A 555 -1.07 18.11 -3.89
CA THR A 555 -1.36 19.49 -3.50
C THR A 555 -0.11 20.18 -2.98
N LEU A 556 0.16 21.37 -3.52
CA LEU A 556 1.19 22.29 -3.05
C LEU A 556 0.53 23.59 -2.57
N ILE A 557 0.77 23.97 -1.32
CA ILE A 557 0.33 25.25 -0.75
C ILE A 557 1.55 26.16 -0.60
N LEU A 558 1.40 27.40 -1.06
CA LEU A 558 2.39 28.47 -1.02
C LEU A 558 1.96 29.51 0.03
N PRO A 559 2.22 29.28 1.33
CA PRO A 559 1.78 30.17 2.41
C PRO A 559 2.61 31.46 2.45
N GLY A 560 2.07 32.55 1.91
CA GLY A 560 2.72 33.86 1.99
C GLY A 560 4.04 33.96 1.21
N VAL A 561 4.17 33.18 0.13
CA VAL A 561 5.39 33.10 -0.70
C VAL A 561 5.43 34.26 -1.68
N SER A 562 6.10 35.34 -1.27
CA SER A 562 6.11 36.62 -2.00
C SER A 562 7.28 36.77 -2.97
N VAL A 563 8.40 36.05 -2.77
CA VAL A 563 9.60 36.13 -3.64
C VAL A 563 10.10 34.73 -3.98
N LEU A 564 10.28 34.46 -5.27
CA LEU A 564 10.73 33.15 -5.76
C LEU A 564 11.95 33.28 -6.66
N SER A 565 12.90 32.36 -6.50
CA SER A 565 14.02 32.16 -7.41
C SER A 565 13.56 31.58 -8.74
N ASP A 566 14.41 31.66 -9.76
CA ASP A 566 14.12 31.10 -11.08
C ASP A 566 13.91 29.59 -11.03
N ASP A 567 14.74 28.91 -10.23
CA ASP A 567 14.61 27.48 -9.98
C ASP A 567 13.33 27.16 -9.24
N GLU A 568 12.93 27.96 -8.24
CA GLU A 568 11.68 27.71 -7.53
C GLU A 568 10.46 27.85 -8.44
N VAL A 569 10.43 28.88 -9.29
CA VAL A 569 9.38 29.04 -10.29
C VAL A 569 9.36 27.88 -11.28
N LYS A 570 10.53 27.46 -11.76
CA LYS A 570 10.65 26.31 -12.69
C LYS A 570 10.12 25.03 -12.06
N HIS A 571 10.46 24.73 -10.81
CA HIS A 571 9.99 23.53 -10.11
C HIS A 571 8.48 23.55 -9.85
N ILE A 572 7.91 24.69 -9.44
CA ILE A 572 6.45 24.83 -9.26
C ILE A 572 5.72 24.64 -10.59
N LYS A 573 6.23 25.22 -11.69
CA LYS A 573 5.66 25.00 -13.03
C LYS A 573 5.78 23.53 -13.45
N SER A 574 6.92 22.89 -13.17
CA SER A 574 7.14 21.47 -13.44
C SER A 574 6.20 20.57 -12.64
N PHE A 575 5.98 20.86 -11.35
CA PHE A 575 5.01 20.16 -10.50
C PHE A 575 3.63 20.16 -11.16
N MET A 576 3.18 21.33 -11.61
CA MET A 576 1.90 21.51 -12.27
C MET A 576 1.79 20.82 -13.64
N THR A 577 2.88 20.67 -14.38
CA THR A 577 2.84 20.03 -15.71
C THR A 577 3.06 18.52 -15.68
N THR A 578 3.70 18.01 -14.64
CA THR A 578 4.14 16.60 -14.57
C THR A 578 3.18 15.73 -13.78
N ILE A 579 2.51 16.29 -12.77
CA ILE A 579 1.66 15.54 -11.85
C ILE A 579 0.20 15.64 -12.30
N LYS A 580 -0.39 14.48 -12.62
CA LYS A 580 -1.82 14.40 -12.98
C LYS A 580 -2.68 14.87 -11.80
N HIS A 581 -3.67 15.71 -12.07
CA HIS A 581 -4.59 16.26 -11.06
C HIS A 581 -3.89 17.07 -9.94
N SER A 582 -2.76 17.72 -10.26
CA SER A 582 -2.08 18.58 -9.28
C SER A 582 -2.88 19.83 -8.94
N VAL A 583 -2.77 20.26 -7.68
CA VAL A 583 -3.37 21.49 -7.15
C VAL A 583 -2.27 22.39 -6.60
N VAL A 584 -2.23 23.65 -7.02
CA VAL A 584 -1.40 24.69 -6.38
C VAL A 584 -2.29 25.76 -5.76
N ILE A 585 -2.05 26.05 -4.48
CA ILE A 585 -2.79 27.05 -3.71
C ILE A 585 -1.82 28.14 -3.28
N SER A 586 -2.02 29.38 -3.74
CA SER A 586 -1.38 30.55 -3.16
C SER A 586 -2.29 31.19 -2.13
N THR A 587 -1.80 31.43 -0.92
CA THR A 587 -2.53 32.18 0.10
C THR A 587 -2.14 33.66 0.13
N ASP A 588 -1.51 34.13 -0.93
CA ASP A 588 -0.97 35.48 -1.04
C ASP A 588 -1.39 36.12 -2.37
N SER A 589 -1.58 37.44 -2.33
CA SER A 589 -1.99 38.26 -3.47
C SER A 589 -0.89 38.47 -4.51
N VAL A 590 0.32 37.97 -4.26
CA VAL A 590 1.49 38.08 -5.15
C VAL A 590 2.33 36.82 -5.08
N ALA A 591 1.88 35.76 -5.73
CA ALA A 591 2.61 34.50 -5.80
C ALA A 591 3.92 34.67 -6.60
N GLY A 592 5.03 34.83 -5.89
CA GLY A 592 6.40 34.96 -6.39
C GLY A 592 6.68 36.23 -7.22
N ARG A 593 7.43 37.17 -6.67
CA ARG A 593 8.04 38.32 -7.39
C ARG A 593 9.50 38.04 -7.77
N TYR A 594 10.02 38.82 -8.71
CA TYR A 594 11.44 38.76 -9.11
C TYR A 594 12.36 39.31 -8.01
N ASN A 595 13.58 38.76 -7.93
CA ASN A 595 14.63 39.08 -6.96
C ASN A 595 15.48 40.31 -7.38
N GLY A 596 15.09 41.04 -8.42
CA GLY A 596 15.81 42.22 -8.91
C GLY A 596 15.92 43.29 -7.84
N VAL A 597 17.09 43.93 -7.76
CA VAL A 597 17.42 45.00 -6.81
C VAL A 597 16.60 46.28 -7.06
N ASP A 598 15.97 46.38 -8.23
CA ASP A 598 15.07 47.47 -8.59
C ASP A 598 13.60 47.05 -8.44
N ASP A 599 12.90 47.70 -7.51
CA ASP A 599 11.47 47.55 -7.20
C ASP A 599 10.52 47.89 -8.37
N SER A 600 11.05 48.16 -9.57
CA SER A 600 10.28 48.65 -10.72
C SER A 600 9.64 47.53 -11.56
N ASP A 601 10.11 46.28 -11.48
CA ASP A 601 9.54 45.15 -12.23
C ASP A 601 8.99 44.04 -11.31
N GLN A 602 7.98 44.41 -10.51
CA GLN A 602 7.24 43.52 -9.59
C GLN A 602 6.17 42.69 -10.32
N SER A 603 6.53 42.05 -11.44
CA SER A 603 5.61 41.12 -12.11
C SER A 603 5.48 39.81 -11.30
N ALA A 604 4.23 39.38 -11.09
CA ALA A 604 3.94 38.13 -10.40
C ALA A 604 4.29 36.94 -11.32
N ARG A 605 5.34 36.20 -10.96
CA ARG A 605 5.98 35.15 -11.79
C ARG A 605 5.13 33.89 -11.99
N LEU A 606 4.13 33.70 -11.12
CA LEU A 606 3.18 32.59 -11.19
C LEU A 606 1.76 33.04 -11.58
N ALA A 607 1.53 34.31 -11.93
CA ALA A 607 0.19 34.81 -12.25
C ALA A 607 -0.48 34.05 -13.41
N ASP A 608 0.32 33.61 -14.38
CA ASP A 608 -0.12 32.76 -15.50
C ASP A 608 -0.63 31.39 -15.03
N LEU A 609 -0.04 30.83 -13.95
CA LEU A 609 -0.51 29.57 -13.37
C LEU A 609 -1.89 29.70 -12.73
N PHE A 610 -2.26 30.89 -12.27
CA PHE A 610 -3.54 31.16 -11.61
C PHE A 610 -4.58 31.84 -12.53
N GLY A 611 -4.24 32.12 -13.78
CA GLY A 611 -5.16 32.77 -14.73
C GLY A 611 -5.59 34.17 -14.29
N VAL A 612 -4.65 34.97 -13.78
CA VAL A 612 -4.87 36.35 -13.27
C VAL A 612 -3.82 37.33 -13.81
N LYS A 613 -4.11 38.63 -13.73
CA LYS A 613 -3.15 39.72 -13.96
C LYS A 613 -3.05 40.62 -12.72
N SER A 614 -1.84 41.13 -12.48
CA SER A 614 -1.56 42.13 -11.44
C SER A 614 -1.69 43.55 -12.02
N SER A 615 -2.20 44.49 -11.23
CA SER A 615 -2.39 45.89 -11.66
C SER A 615 -1.34 46.88 -11.16
N GLY A 616 -0.33 46.44 -10.41
CA GLY A 616 0.61 47.36 -9.75
C GLY A 616 -0.01 48.13 -8.57
N LYS A 617 -1.33 48.14 -8.41
CA LYS A 617 -2.02 48.81 -7.30
C LYS A 617 -1.89 47.98 -6.02
N GLN A 618 -1.49 48.64 -4.94
CA GLN A 618 -1.58 48.10 -3.58
C GLN A 618 -2.93 48.47 -2.97
N SER A 619 -3.55 47.55 -2.25
CA SER A 619 -4.70 47.85 -1.40
C SER A 619 -4.36 47.62 0.06
N VAL A 620 -4.96 48.45 0.93
CA VAL A 620 -5.03 48.18 2.37
C VAL A 620 -6.21 47.23 2.56
N GLY A 621 -6.04 46.21 3.41
CA GLY A 621 -7.00 45.10 3.51
C GLY A 621 -8.45 45.50 3.76
N GLY A 622 -9.34 44.51 3.61
CA GLY A 622 -10.78 44.71 3.68
C GLY A 622 -11.55 43.41 3.55
N ASP A 623 -12.82 43.47 3.91
CA ASP A 623 -13.73 42.34 3.99
C ASP A 623 -13.92 41.66 2.63
N VAL A 624 -13.73 40.33 2.60
CA VAL A 624 -13.99 39.50 1.42
C VAL A 624 -15.42 38.97 1.50
N VAL A 625 -16.25 39.33 0.53
CA VAL A 625 -17.64 38.90 0.41
C VAL A 625 -17.71 37.72 -0.54
N ILE A 626 -18.25 36.59 -0.08
CA ILE A 626 -18.49 35.42 -0.94
C ILE A 626 -19.63 35.70 -1.91
N THR A 627 -19.32 35.68 -3.21
CA THR A 627 -20.27 36.01 -4.29
C THR A 627 -20.78 34.80 -5.04
N ASN A 628 -20.07 33.67 -4.96
CA ASN A 628 -20.45 32.42 -5.62
C ASN A 628 -20.41 31.29 -4.60
N THR A 629 -21.56 30.92 -4.05
CA THR A 629 -21.70 29.75 -3.17
C THR A 629 -22.00 28.47 -3.93
N ASP A 630 -22.19 28.55 -5.25
CA ASP A 630 -22.42 27.37 -6.07
C ASP A 630 -21.13 26.60 -6.31
N HIS A 631 -19.94 27.17 -6.05
CA HIS A 631 -18.66 26.48 -6.24
C HIS A 631 -18.30 25.57 -5.04
N PRO A 632 -17.71 24.37 -5.26
CA PRO A 632 -17.35 23.41 -4.20
C PRO A 632 -16.54 24.00 -3.04
N ILE A 633 -15.62 24.90 -3.33
CA ILE A 633 -14.77 25.58 -2.34
C ILE A 633 -15.59 26.44 -1.37
N THR A 634 -16.64 27.09 -1.84
CA THR A 634 -17.41 28.10 -1.11
C THR A 634 -18.82 27.63 -0.73
N ARG A 635 -19.22 26.41 -1.10
CA ARG A 635 -20.57 25.87 -0.82
C ARG A 635 -20.89 25.70 0.67
N LEU A 636 -19.86 25.57 1.51
CA LEU A 636 -20.02 25.52 2.96
C LEU A 636 -20.26 26.91 3.58
N MET A 637 -20.20 27.96 2.77
CA MET A 637 -20.35 29.36 3.17
C MET A 637 -21.72 29.87 2.71
N LYS A 638 -22.27 30.85 3.43
CA LYS A 638 -23.54 31.49 3.07
C LYS A 638 -23.34 32.53 1.94
N PRO A 639 -24.37 32.77 1.11
CA PRO A 639 -24.32 33.87 0.14
C PRO A 639 -24.05 35.21 0.86
N ASN A 640 -23.16 36.04 0.30
CA ASN A 640 -22.72 37.32 0.87
C ASN A 640 -22.04 37.21 2.24
N GLN A 641 -21.59 36.02 2.64
CA GLN A 641 -20.84 35.86 3.86
C GLN A 641 -19.52 36.65 3.77
N VAL A 642 -19.21 37.37 4.85
CA VAL A 642 -18.02 38.19 4.97
C VAL A 642 -16.91 37.40 5.68
N ILE A 643 -15.72 37.38 5.10
CA ILE A 643 -14.47 36.95 5.74
C ILE A 643 -13.65 38.21 6.01
N LYS A 644 -13.42 38.55 7.28
CA LYS A 644 -12.54 39.69 7.60
C LYS A 644 -11.08 39.27 7.46
N THR A 645 -10.28 40.14 6.86
CA THR A 645 -8.85 39.89 6.59
C THR A 645 -8.02 40.99 7.25
N ALA A 646 -6.93 40.66 7.92
CA ALA A 646 -6.04 41.69 8.48
C ALA A 646 -5.36 42.51 7.36
N GLY A 647 -5.23 43.81 7.60
CA GLY A 647 -4.83 44.81 6.60
C GLY A 647 -3.34 44.88 6.32
N VAL A 648 -2.77 43.89 5.63
CA VAL A 648 -1.41 44.03 5.08
C VAL A 648 -1.49 44.65 3.68
N LEU A 649 -0.78 45.76 3.47
CA LEU A 649 -0.61 46.42 2.17
C LEU A 649 0.06 45.45 1.18
N ARG A 650 -0.68 44.98 0.18
CA ARG A 650 -0.12 44.12 -0.89
C ARG A 650 -0.70 44.46 -2.25
N GLN A 651 0.07 44.17 -3.29
CA GLN A 651 -0.36 44.31 -4.68
C GLN A 651 -1.44 43.26 -4.95
N GLU A 652 -2.55 43.68 -5.53
CA GLU A 652 -3.69 42.81 -5.81
C GLU A 652 -3.69 42.31 -7.26
N TYR A 653 -4.15 41.07 -7.45
CA TYR A 653 -4.75 40.66 -8.71
C TYR A 653 -6.11 41.34 -8.85
N ASN A 654 -6.31 42.11 -9.93
CA ASN A 654 -7.55 42.86 -10.15
C ASN A 654 -8.34 42.38 -11.37
N GLU A 655 -7.75 41.51 -12.19
CA GLU A 655 -8.37 40.98 -13.41
C GLU A 655 -8.18 39.46 -13.45
N ALA A 656 -9.28 38.74 -13.61
CA ALA A 656 -9.28 37.33 -13.98
C ALA A 656 -9.13 37.23 -15.51
N THR A 657 -8.07 36.59 -16.00
CA THR A 657 -7.88 36.38 -17.44
C THR A 657 -8.51 35.08 -17.92
N ALA A 658 -8.45 34.05 -17.08
CA ALA A 658 -9.04 32.74 -17.36
C ALA A 658 -9.60 32.06 -16.10
N SER A 659 -9.44 32.69 -14.92
CA SER A 659 -9.95 32.20 -13.65
C SER A 659 -11.41 32.61 -13.41
N THR A 660 -12.08 31.89 -12.51
CA THR A 660 -13.40 32.25 -11.98
C THR A 660 -13.23 32.82 -10.58
N SER A 661 -13.87 33.96 -10.31
CA SER A 661 -13.88 34.57 -8.96
C SER A 661 -15.00 33.98 -8.09
N LEU A 662 -14.67 33.58 -6.86
CA LEU A 662 -15.64 33.06 -5.88
C LEU A 662 -16.04 34.07 -4.80
N GLY A 663 -15.28 35.15 -4.67
CA GLY A 663 -15.52 36.22 -3.71
C GLY A 663 -14.81 37.50 -4.12
N LYS A 664 -15.21 38.63 -3.54
CA LYS A 664 -14.69 39.96 -3.85
C LYS A 664 -14.44 40.79 -2.60
N ARG A 665 -13.43 41.65 -2.65
CA ARG A 665 -13.15 42.73 -1.69
C ARG A 665 -13.53 44.05 -2.36
N GLY A 666 -14.61 44.66 -1.90
CA GLY A 666 -15.23 45.78 -2.62
C GLY A 666 -15.62 45.37 -4.05
N ASN A 667 -14.97 45.96 -5.04
CA ASN A 667 -15.13 45.60 -6.46
C ASN A 667 -13.99 44.72 -7.01
N THR A 668 -12.96 44.42 -6.22
CA THR A 668 -11.84 43.59 -6.65
C THR A 668 -12.13 42.12 -6.37
N PRO A 669 -12.01 41.23 -7.36
CA PRO A 669 -12.02 39.78 -7.15
C PRO A 669 -10.94 39.33 -6.13
N SER A 670 -11.26 38.36 -5.26
CA SER A 670 -10.37 38.00 -4.13
C SER A 670 -10.16 36.50 -3.90
N ILE A 671 -10.98 35.63 -4.51
CA ILE A 671 -10.77 34.18 -4.49
C ILE A 671 -10.84 33.73 -5.93
N PHE A 672 -9.71 33.33 -6.52
CA PHE A 672 -9.67 32.93 -7.93
C PHE A 672 -9.40 31.44 -8.05
N VAL A 673 -10.22 30.75 -8.83
CA VAL A 673 -10.01 29.35 -9.21
C VAL A 673 -9.74 29.27 -10.70
N TYR A 674 -8.68 28.58 -11.09
CA TYR A 674 -8.37 28.35 -12.48
C TYR A 674 -8.11 26.87 -12.74
N LYS A 675 -8.91 26.32 -13.67
CA LYS A 675 -8.74 24.99 -14.24
C LYS A 675 -7.97 25.12 -15.54
N ARG A 676 -6.79 24.50 -15.60
CA ARG A 676 -5.97 24.43 -16.81
C ARG A 676 -6.03 23.03 -17.39
N LYS A 677 -6.35 22.92 -18.68
CA LYS A 677 -6.12 21.69 -19.44
C LYS A 677 -4.68 21.71 -19.96
N ILE A 678 -3.85 20.78 -19.50
CA ILE A 678 -2.47 20.63 -20.00
C ILE A 678 -2.48 19.56 -21.11
N ALA A 679 -1.47 19.54 -21.97
CA ALA A 679 -1.33 18.66 -23.14
C ALA A 679 -1.52 17.15 -22.86
N LEU A 680 -1.52 16.72 -21.60
CA LEU A 680 -1.70 15.33 -21.17
C LEU A 680 -3.18 14.95 -20.89
N ASP A 681 -4.15 15.78 -21.29
CA ASP A 681 -5.61 15.59 -21.10
C ASP A 681 -6.13 15.59 -19.64
N TYR A 682 -5.26 15.64 -18.64
CA TYR A 682 -5.67 15.75 -17.23
C TYR A 682 -5.91 17.21 -16.81
N PRO A 683 -6.97 17.48 -16.02
CA PRO A 683 -7.18 18.80 -15.46
C PRO A 683 -6.15 19.08 -14.36
N VAL A 684 -5.61 20.29 -14.38
CA VAL A 684 -4.74 20.81 -13.33
C VAL A 684 -5.40 22.04 -12.74
N TYR A 685 -5.39 22.14 -11.41
CA TYR A 685 -6.16 23.14 -10.70
C TYR A 685 -5.25 24.11 -9.95
N SER A 686 -5.64 25.37 -9.94
CA SER A 686 -4.94 26.39 -9.18
C SER A 686 -5.94 27.29 -8.46
N LEU A 687 -5.56 27.71 -7.27
CA LEU A 687 -6.36 28.57 -6.40
C LEU A 687 -5.46 29.67 -5.88
N VAL A 688 -5.91 30.92 -5.95
CA VAL A 688 -5.24 32.03 -5.27
C VAL A 688 -6.21 32.83 -4.41
N LEU A 689 -5.81 33.02 -3.16
CA LEU A 689 -6.48 33.88 -2.19
C LEU A 689 -5.76 35.23 -2.20
N ASN A 690 -6.47 36.28 -2.62
CA ASN A 690 -5.96 37.65 -2.70
C ASN A 690 -5.94 38.36 -1.32
N PHE A 691 -5.78 37.56 -0.26
CA PHE A 691 -5.78 37.97 1.14
C PHE A 691 -5.02 36.94 1.96
N ASP A 692 -4.47 37.36 3.10
CA ASP A 692 -3.73 36.50 4.00
C ASP A 692 -4.69 35.77 4.97
N PRO A 693 -4.90 34.46 4.82
CA PRO A 693 -5.77 33.69 5.71
C PRO A 693 -5.14 33.45 7.10
N SER A 694 -3.86 33.77 7.28
CA SER A 694 -3.12 33.49 8.52
C SER A 694 -3.38 34.52 9.63
N GLN A 695 -4.03 35.65 9.34
CA GLN A 695 -4.34 36.69 10.32
C GLN A 695 -5.85 36.93 10.40
N PRO A 696 -6.63 36.03 11.03
CA PRO A 696 -8.05 36.27 11.27
C PRO A 696 -8.21 37.48 12.22
N GLY A 697 -9.17 38.36 11.93
CA GLY A 697 -9.46 39.50 12.80
C GLY A 697 -10.12 39.13 14.13
N SER A 698 -10.68 37.92 14.23
CA SER A 698 -11.41 37.38 15.38
C SER A 698 -11.54 35.85 15.30
N ASP A 699 -11.97 35.20 16.39
CA ASP A 699 -12.27 33.75 16.41
C ASP A 699 -13.34 33.35 15.38
N ASP A 700 -14.32 34.24 15.12
CA ASP A 700 -15.34 33.99 14.10
C ASP A 700 -14.75 34.04 12.69
N ASP A 701 -13.76 34.91 12.44
CA ASP A 701 -13.04 34.94 11.16
C ASP A 701 -12.22 33.65 10.96
N TYR A 702 -11.66 33.10 12.04
CA TYR A 702 -10.98 31.81 12.01
C TYR A 702 -11.93 30.66 11.66
N LYS A 703 -13.18 30.68 12.16
CA LYS A 703 -14.22 29.70 11.75
C LYS A 703 -14.55 29.82 10.27
N GLN A 704 -14.67 31.04 9.73
CA GLN A 704 -14.95 31.22 8.30
C GLN A 704 -13.79 30.76 7.42
N MET A 705 -12.55 30.99 7.87
CA MET A 705 -11.35 30.48 7.19
C MET A 705 -11.30 28.95 7.23
N THR A 706 -11.67 28.36 8.36
CA THR A 706 -11.79 26.91 8.52
C THR A 706 -12.83 26.33 7.56
N LEU A 707 -13.99 26.98 7.38
CA LEU A 707 -15.00 26.54 6.41
C LEU A 707 -14.50 26.62 4.97
N LEU A 708 -13.80 27.71 4.62
CA LEU A 708 -13.18 27.85 3.30
C LEU A 708 -12.15 26.73 3.05
N PHE A 709 -11.24 26.49 3.99
CA PHE A 709 -10.23 25.42 3.87
C PHE A 709 -10.83 24.01 3.91
N LYS A 710 -11.94 23.78 4.62
CA LYS A 710 -12.73 22.54 4.49
C LYS A 710 -13.28 22.38 3.08
N GLY A 711 -13.83 23.44 2.49
CA GLY A 711 -14.30 23.43 1.10
C GLY A 711 -13.17 23.19 0.10
N ILE A 712 -12.00 23.80 0.30
CA ILE A 712 -10.80 23.54 -0.49
C ILE A 712 -10.36 22.09 -0.35
N ALA A 713 -10.22 21.58 0.88
CA ALA A 713 -9.84 20.18 1.13
C ALA A 713 -10.81 19.19 0.49
N GLN A 714 -12.11 19.44 0.61
CA GLN A 714 -13.12 18.61 -0.01
C GLN A 714 -13.03 18.66 -1.54
N TRP A 715 -12.87 19.85 -2.11
CA TRP A 715 -12.66 20.02 -3.54
C TRP A 715 -11.41 19.31 -4.06
N MET A 716 -10.28 19.43 -3.36
CA MET A 716 -9.04 18.71 -3.73
C MET A 716 -9.22 17.18 -3.70
N SER A 717 -10.04 16.70 -2.77
CA SER A 717 -10.29 15.27 -2.59
C SER A 717 -11.32 14.69 -3.58
N GLU A 718 -12.23 15.53 -4.07
CA GLU A 718 -13.38 15.13 -4.89
C GLU A 718 -13.34 15.72 -6.31
N ALA A 719 -12.28 16.43 -6.72
CA ALA A 719 -12.26 17.25 -7.96
C ALA A 719 -12.73 16.50 -9.21
N ASP A 720 -12.38 15.22 -9.35
CA ASP A 720 -12.77 14.36 -10.48
C ASP A 720 -14.15 13.67 -10.31
N GLN A 721 -14.75 13.77 -9.13
CA GLN A 721 -16.00 13.11 -8.72
C GLN A 721 -17.14 14.09 -8.35
N LEU A 722 -16.87 15.39 -8.39
CA LEU A 722 -17.84 16.44 -8.10
C LEU A 722 -18.86 16.54 -9.24
N LEU A 723 -19.93 15.76 -9.10
CA LEU A 723 -21.06 15.75 -10.01
C LEU A 723 -22.12 16.76 -9.56
N LYS A 724 -22.63 17.50 -10.53
CA LYS A 724 -23.90 18.22 -10.40
C LYS A 724 -24.96 17.43 -11.17
N ILE A 725 -26.11 17.20 -10.55
CA ILE A 725 -27.28 16.71 -11.27
C ILE A 725 -28.02 17.94 -11.78
N ARG A 726 -28.39 17.95 -13.06
CA ARG A 726 -29.36 18.89 -13.61
C ARG A 726 -30.58 18.13 -14.06
N TRP A 727 -31.73 18.61 -13.59
CA TRP A 727 -33.04 18.17 -14.04
C TRP A 727 -33.61 19.21 -14.97
N GLU A 728 -34.17 18.74 -16.06
CA GLU A 728 -34.77 19.56 -17.08
C GLU A 728 -36.16 19.06 -17.40
N LEU A 729 -37.08 20.00 -17.42
CA LEU A 729 -38.39 19.81 -18.00
C LEU A 729 -38.31 20.31 -19.45
N GLN A 730 -38.38 19.38 -20.39
CA GLN A 730 -38.34 19.68 -21.81
C GLN A 730 -39.72 19.52 -22.44
N CYS A 731 -40.10 20.42 -23.34
CA CYS A 731 -41.22 20.26 -24.26
C CYS A 731 -40.63 20.19 -25.67
N ASP A 732 -40.67 19.01 -26.29
CA ASP A 732 -39.87 18.65 -27.48
C ASP A 732 -38.35 18.81 -27.24
N LYS A 733 -37.73 19.84 -27.82
CA LYS A 733 -36.30 20.17 -27.68
C LYS A 733 -36.06 21.41 -26.80
N ASP A 734 -37.11 22.13 -26.41
CA ASP A 734 -37.00 23.36 -25.64
C ASP A 734 -37.00 23.05 -24.14
N ILE A 735 -36.03 23.63 -23.42
CA ILE A 735 -35.93 23.53 -21.95
C ILE A 735 -36.84 24.59 -21.34
N VAL A 736 -37.89 24.15 -20.65
CA VAL A 736 -38.92 25.04 -20.10
C VAL A 736 -38.67 25.33 -18.62
N ALA A 737 -38.06 24.39 -17.91
CA ALA A 737 -37.50 24.63 -16.59
C ALA A 737 -36.26 23.77 -16.39
N SER A 738 -35.30 24.26 -15.61
CA SER A 738 -34.19 23.44 -15.15
C SER A 738 -33.80 23.81 -13.73
N ALA A 739 -33.38 22.81 -12.97
CA ALA A 739 -32.79 23.00 -11.66
C ALA A 739 -31.58 22.09 -11.52
N SER A 740 -30.62 22.49 -10.68
CA SER A 740 -29.38 21.74 -10.52
C SER A 740 -29.01 21.62 -9.06
N ALA A 741 -28.57 20.44 -8.65
CA ALA A 741 -28.16 20.15 -7.28
C ALA A 741 -26.84 19.40 -7.24
N TRP A 742 -26.09 19.61 -6.16
CA TRP A 742 -24.84 18.91 -5.90
C TRP A 742 -25.10 17.48 -5.43
N VAL A 743 -24.30 16.52 -5.92
CA VAL A 743 -24.30 15.13 -5.42
C VAL A 743 -23.30 15.03 -4.27
N ASP A 744 -23.65 15.58 -3.12
CA ASP A 744 -22.80 15.69 -1.94
C ASP A 744 -22.84 14.46 -1.03
N SER A 745 -23.73 13.51 -1.29
CA SER A 745 -23.80 12.18 -0.64
C SER A 745 -24.19 11.07 -1.63
N ILE A 746 -23.99 9.81 -1.21
CA ILE A 746 -24.50 8.62 -1.91
C ILE A 746 -26.02 8.70 -2.04
N GLN A 747 -26.71 9.22 -1.02
CA GLN A 747 -28.15 9.45 -1.04
C GLN A 747 -28.45 10.88 -0.65
N GLY A 748 -29.24 11.61 -1.44
CA GLY A 748 -29.61 12.99 -1.12
C GLY A 748 -30.96 13.38 -1.71
N GLU A 749 -31.47 14.51 -1.24
CA GLU A 749 -32.74 15.07 -1.67
C GLU A 749 -32.56 16.56 -2.00
N THR A 750 -33.23 17.03 -3.04
CA THR A 750 -33.29 18.45 -3.39
C THR A 750 -34.70 18.84 -3.82
N GLU A 751 -35.05 20.10 -3.60
CA GLU A 751 -36.31 20.70 -4.05
C GLU A 751 -36.08 21.49 -5.34
N LEU A 752 -36.80 21.14 -6.40
CA LEU A 752 -36.79 21.81 -7.69
C LEU A 752 -37.97 22.76 -7.78
N LYS A 753 -37.71 24.06 -7.87
CA LYS A 753 -38.76 25.05 -8.19
C LYS A 753 -38.93 25.16 -9.70
N VAL A 754 -40.10 24.78 -10.19
CA VAL A 754 -40.46 24.78 -11.61
C VAL A 754 -41.37 25.97 -11.89
N LYS A 755 -40.91 26.91 -12.72
CA LYS A 755 -41.75 27.98 -13.27
C LYS A 755 -42.16 27.62 -14.70
N PRO A 756 -43.45 27.43 -14.99
CA PRO A 756 -43.89 27.13 -16.35
C PRO A 756 -43.61 28.30 -17.29
N ASN A 757 -43.16 28.01 -18.52
CA ASN A 757 -43.19 28.96 -19.63
C ASN A 757 -44.39 28.61 -20.54
N SER A 758 -45.03 29.62 -21.13
CA SER A 758 -46.25 29.52 -21.94
C SER A 758 -46.18 28.57 -23.14
N ASN A 759 -44.99 28.15 -23.57
CA ASN A 759 -44.76 27.32 -24.75
C ASN A 759 -44.97 25.81 -24.52
N CYS A 760 -45.18 25.36 -23.27
CA CYS A 760 -45.54 23.96 -22.97
C CYS A 760 -47.06 23.69 -23.02
N VAL A 761 -47.90 24.72 -23.19
CA VAL A 761 -49.36 24.55 -23.24
C VAL A 761 -49.69 23.73 -24.51
N ASN A 762 -50.20 22.51 -24.32
CA ASN A 762 -50.52 21.50 -25.35
C ASN A 762 -49.38 20.60 -25.86
N LYS A 763 -48.18 20.65 -25.27
CA LYS A 763 -47.09 19.70 -25.58
C LYS A 763 -46.90 18.72 -24.43
N GLN A 764 -46.50 17.47 -24.72
CA GLN A 764 -46.15 16.52 -23.66
C GLN A 764 -44.80 16.88 -23.05
N PRO A 765 -44.75 17.28 -21.76
CA PRO A 765 -43.48 17.49 -21.09
C PRO A 765 -42.75 16.16 -20.90
N LYS A 766 -41.43 16.19 -21.06
CA LYS A 766 -40.51 15.11 -20.75
C LYS A 766 -39.50 15.61 -19.74
N TRP A 767 -39.29 14.84 -18.68
CA TRP A 767 -38.17 15.07 -17.77
C TRP A 767 -36.90 14.44 -18.32
N VAL A 768 -35.81 15.17 -18.20
CA VAL A 768 -34.48 14.62 -18.42
C VAL A 768 -33.55 15.02 -17.28
N GLY A 769 -32.99 14.02 -16.62
CA GLY A 769 -31.96 14.18 -15.60
C GLY A 769 -30.61 13.78 -16.17
N TYR A 770 -29.58 14.58 -15.91
CA TYR A 770 -28.20 14.26 -16.26
C TYR A 770 -27.25 14.62 -15.12
N THR A 771 -26.21 13.82 -14.93
CA THR A 771 -25.06 14.14 -14.09
C THR A 771 -23.93 14.67 -14.96
N TYR A 772 -23.29 15.76 -14.55
CA TYR A 772 -22.13 16.32 -15.25
C TYR A 772 -21.06 16.79 -14.26
N PRO A 773 -19.78 16.80 -14.66
CA PRO A 773 -18.72 17.42 -13.88
C PRO A 773 -19.03 18.90 -13.69
N TRP A 774 -18.82 19.40 -12.48
CA TRP A 774 -19.16 20.78 -12.13
C TRP A 774 -18.52 21.87 -13.01
N ASP A 775 -17.36 21.55 -13.59
CA ASP A 775 -16.50 22.47 -14.33
C ASP A 775 -16.58 22.29 -15.86
N SER A 776 -17.62 21.60 -16.36
CA SER A 776 -17.85 21.48 -17.80
C SER A 776 -18.16 22.86 -18.41
N PRO A 777 -17.26 23.44 -19.25
CA PRO A 777 -17.42 24.79 -19.80
C PRO A 777 -18.47 24.85 -20.90
N GLN A 778 -18.81 23.70 -21.49
CA GLN A 778 -19.89 23.51 -22.44
C GLN A 778 -20.81 22.44 -21.85
N GLY A 779 -21.78 22.85 -21.03
CA GLY A 779 -22.69 21.95 -20.31
C GLY A 779 -23.55 21.00 -21.14
N TRP A 780 -23.19 20.71 -22.40
CA TRP A 780 -24.04 20.11 -23.42
C TRP A 780 -23.34 19.17 -24.42
N ASN A 781 -22.08 19.41 -24.78
CA ASN A 781 -21.40 18.61 -25.83
C ASN A 781 -20.46 17.54 -25.27
N ASP A 782 -19.86 17.77 -24.09
CA ASP A 782 -19.05 16.76 -23.39
C ASP A 782 -19.96 15.84 -22.58
N ARG A 783 -20.80 15.07 -23.28
CA ARG A 783 -21.48 13.92 -22.67
C ARG A 783 -20.39 12.90 -22.34
N VAL A 784 -19.89 12.93 -21.10
CA VAL A 784 -19.17 11.76 -20.59
C VAL A 784 -20.18 10.63 -20.63
N SER A 785 -19.94 9.65 -21.49
CA SER A 785 -20.85 8.58 -21.91
C SER A 785 -21.21 7.60 -20.77
N LEU A 786 -20.87 7.94 -19.53
CA LEU A 786 -20.91 7.06 -18.37
C LEU A 786 -22.24 7.08 -17.61
N TYR A 787 -23.14 8.04 -17.84
CA TYR A 787 -24.35 8.15 -17.03
C TYR A 787 -25.60 8.34 -17.89
N ASN A 788 -26.49 7.35 -17.82
CA ASN A 788 -27.70 7.21 -18.63
C ASN A 788 -28.61 8.45 -18.56
N SER A 789 -29.10 8.92 -19.72
CA SER A 789 -30.22 9.86 -19.75
C SER A 789 -31.53 9.10 -19.53
N TYR A 790 -32.19 9.32 -18.41
CA TYR A 790 -33.52 8.78 -18.17
C TYR A 790 -34.55 9.67 -18.84
N SER A 791 -35.31 9.11 -19.79
CA SER A 791 -36.51 9.76 -20.30
C SER A 791 -37.75 9.06 -19.80
N MET A 792 -38.51 9.73 -18.94
CA MET A 792 -39.88 9.35 -18.66
C MET A 792 -40.80 10.20 -19.55
N SER A 793 -41.42 9.55 -20.52
CA SER A 793 -42.58 10.08 -21.24
C SER A 793 -43.84 9.61 -20.50
N PHE A 794 -44.69 10.54 -20.07
CA PHE A 794 -45.96 10.19 -19.47
C PHE A 794 -46.86 9.51 -20.51
N PRO A 795 -47.56 8.42 -20.18
CA PRO A 795 -48.59 7.89 -21.05
C PRO A 795 -49.61 9.01 -21.29
N GLY A 796 -49.82 9.32 -22.57
CA GLY A 796 -50.65 10.46 -22.97
C GLY A 796 -52.02 10.38 -22.30
N SER A 797 -52.52 11.55 -21.88
CA SER A 797 -53.91 11.75 -21.51
C SER A 797 -54.81 11.56 -22.73
N GLY A 798 -54.91 10.33 -23.22
CA GLY A 798 -56.09 9.91 -23.97
C GLY A 798 -57.25 9.96 -23.00
N ASN A 799 -58.29 10.71 -23.35
CA ASN A 799 -59.56 10.77 -22.64
C ASN A 799 -60.31 9.42 -22.69
N GLU A 800 -59.70 8.32 -22.27
CA GLU A 800 -60.39 7.06 -22.03
C GLU A 800 -60.59 6.87 -20.54
N LYS A 801 -61.85 6.95 -20.13
CA LYS A 801 -62.31 6.54 -18.79
C LYS A 801 -61.89 5.09 -18.55
N LEU A 802 -60.91 4.88 -17.69
CA LEU A 802 -60.64 3.58 -17.05
C LEU A 802 -61.80 3.25 -16.09
N THR A 803 -62.83 2.60 -16.62
CA THR A 803 -63.79 1.84 -15.82
C THR A 803 -63.32 0.39 -15.72
N THR A 804 -63.35 -0.13 -14.49
CA THR A 804 -63.19 -1.53 -14.02
C THR A 804 -61.80 -1.93 -13.50
N ALA A 805 -61.80 -2.33 -12.22
CA ALA A 805 -60.70 -2.91 -11.48
C ALA A 805 -60.48 -4.39 -11.90
N PRO A 806 -59.25 -4.93 -11.85
CA PRO A 806 -59.00 -6.33 -12.15
C PRO A 806 -59.47 -7.22 -11.00
N THR A 807 -60.17 -8.28 -11.39
CA THR A 807 -60.68 -9.36 -10.54
C THR A 807 -59.53 -10.21 -10.01
N ALA A 808 -59.60 -10.59 -8.73
CA ALA A 808 -58.64 -11.46 -8.07
C ALA A 808 -58.56 -12.86 -8.71
N ALA A 809 -57.34 -13.38 -8.89
CA ALA A 809 -57.09 -14.77 -9.23
C ALA A 809 -57.03 -15.67 -7.97
N PRO A 810 -57.33 -16.97 -8.06
CA PRO A 810 -57.61 -17.84 -6.92
C PRO A 810 -56.34 -18.37 -6.25
N GLY A 811 -56.47 -18.68 -4.95
CA GLY A 811 -55.38 -18.94 -4.03
C GLY A 811 -54.55 -20.21 -4.25
N LEU A 812 -53.33 -20.14 -3.71
CA LEU A 812 -52.49 -21.28 -3.37
C LEU A 812 -52.20 -21.21 -1.86
N SER A 813 -52.49 -22.32 -1.19
CA SER A 813 -52.39 -22.53 0.26
C SER A 813 -50.92 -22.59 0.73
N PRO A 814 -50.55 -22.02 1.89
CA PRO A 814 -49.22 -22.21 2.46
C PRO A 814 -49.15 -23.55 3.23
N ALA A 815 -48.16 -24.37 2.89
CA ALA A 815 -47.78 -25.53 3.69
C ALA A 815 -46.97 -25.08 4.91
N VAL A 816 -47.50 -25.36 6.10
CA VAL A 816 -46.86 -25.14 7.40
C VAL A 816 -45.74 -26.16 7.59
N SER A 817 -44.50 -25.70 7.77
CA SER A 817 -43.44 -26.54 8.36
C SER A 817 -43.16 -26.07 9.79
N LYS A 818 -43.37 -26.98 10.75
CA LYS A 818 -43.09 -26.79 12.18
C LYS A 818 -41.59 -27.01 12.43
N ALA A 819 -40.95 -26.09 13.14
CA ALA A 819 -39.66 -26.32 13.79
C ALA A 819 -39.84 -27.20 15.04
N PRO A 820 -38.91 -28.12 15.36
CA PRO A 820 -38.95 -28.88 16.60
C PRO A 820 -38.36 -28.08 17.77
N THR A 821 -39.12 -28.05 18.87
CA THR A 821 -38.78 -27.53 20.19
C THR A 821 -37.69 -28.39 20.85
N ALA A 822 -36.62 -27.75 21.34
CA ALA A 822 -35.63 -28.38 22.18
C ALA A 822 -36.13 -28.46 23.63
N THR A 823 -36.12 -29.67 24.19
CA THR A 823 -36.45 -30.00 25.58
C THR A 823 -35.27 -29.72 26.52
N ASN A 824 -35.57 -29.10 27.67
CA ASN A 824 -34.68 -28.95 28.83
C ASN A 824 -34.13 -30.29 29.35
N PRO A 825 -32.95 -30.27 30.00
CA PRO A 825 -32.62 -31.18 31.10
C PRO A 825 -32.51 -30.45 32.46
N PRO A 826 -32.51 -31.19 33.58
CA PRO A 826 -33.21 -30.81 34.81
C PRO A 826 -32.34 -30.14 35.88
N GLU A 827 -33.05 -29.47 36.81
CA GLU A 827 -32.57 -28.94 38.09
C GLU A 827 -32.14 -30.03 39.08
N ALA A 828 -31.05 -29.76 39.81
CA ALA A 828 -30.76 -30.04 41.23
C ALA A 828 -29.28 -29.65 41.46
N THR A 829 -28.80 -28.97 42.50
CA THR A 829 -29.24 -28.79 43.90
C THR A 829 -28.43 -27.66 44.55
N LYS A 830 -28.98 -27.10 45.64
CA LYS A 830 -28.47 -26.03 46.49
C LYS A 830 -27.20 -26.38 47.30
N GLY A 831 -26.45 -25.32 47.65
CA GLY A 831 -25.42 -25.24 48.71
C GLY A 831 -24.33 -24.27 48.23
N GLY A 832 -24.20 -23.02 48.68
CA GLY A 832 -24.30 -22.50 50.03
C GLY A 832 -22.90 -22.46 50.64
N ASP A 833 -22.13 -21.39 50.44
CA ASP A 833 -21.40 -20.69 51.51
C ASP A 833 -20.56 -19.50 51.03
N ASN A 834 -20.52 -18.52 51.93
CA ASN A 834 -19.86 -17.23 51.91
C ASN A 834 -18.33 -17.32 51.76
N ILE A 835 -17.71 -16.26 51.22
CA ILE A 835 -16.71 -15.42 51.94
C ILE A 835 -16.42 -14.16 51.09
N LEU A 836 -16.58 -13.01 51.75
CA LEU A 836 -16.21 -11.67 51.32
C LEU A 836 -14.89 -11.25 52.01
N ASN A 837 -14.19 -10.33 51.34
CA ASN A 837 -13.33 -9.25 51.88
C ASN A 837 -11.81 -9.44 52.07
N ASN A 838 -11.14 -8.28 51.86
CA ASN A 838 -9.78 -7.83 52.18
C ASN A 838 -8.81 -7.85 50.96
N LEU A 839 -8.18 -6.75 50.51
CA LEU A 839 -7.76 -5.50 51.15
C LEU A 839 -7.60 -4.34 50.14
N SER A 840 -7.68 -3.13 50.69
CA SER A 840 -7.70 -1.82 50.08
C SER A 840 -6.33 -1.08 50.09
N SER A 841 -6.10 -0.29 49.04
CA SER A 841 -5.65 1.13 49.05
C SER A 841 -4.28 1.60 49.58
N SER A 842 -3.83 2.68 48.93
CA SER A 842 -2.89 3.77 49.34
C SER A 842 -1.47 3.67 48.72
N LEU A 843 -0.79 4.72 48.22
CA LEU A 843 -0.93 6.19 48.25
C LEU A 843 0.00 6.82 47.17
N ILE A 844 -0.37 8.01 46.65
CA ILE A 844 0.40 8.96 45.81
C ILE A 844 0.88 10.12 46.73
N PRO A 845 2.11 10.71 46.61
CA PRO A 845 2.43 11.90 45.75
C PRO A 845 3.92 11.98 45.31
N SER A 846 4.47 12.86 44.44
CA SER A 846 4.07 13.83 43.39
C SER A 846 5.38 14.43 42.80
N LEU A 847 5.40 14.80 41.50
CA LEU A 847 6.32 15.75 40.79
C LEU A 847 7.82 15.34 40.66
N SER A 848 8.58 15.54 39.56
CA SER A 848 8.54 16.50 38.44
C SER A 848 9.39 16.04 37.23
N SER A 849 8.89 16.26 36.01
CA SER A 849 9.56 16.62 34.72
C SER A 849 10.83 15.89 34.20
N VAL A 850 10.73 15.49 32.91
CA VAL A 850 11.71 15.53 31.78
C VAL A 850 11.77 14.20 30.97
N THR A 851 10.95 14.18 29.93
CA THR A 851 11.28 13.93 28.51
C THR A 851 11.98 12.63 28.03
N CYS A 852 11.24 11.93 27.16
CA CYS A 852 11.65 11.24 25.90
C CYS A 852 11.86 9.71 25.84
N LEU A 853 11.15 9.16 24.83
CA LEU A 853 11.32 7.92 24.06
C LEU A 853 11.12 6.56 24.76
N LEU A 854 10.00 5.90 24.42
CA LEU A 854 9.95 4.50 23.96
C LEU A 854 8.50 4.08 23.72
N LEU A 855 8.07 4.03 22.45
CA LEU A 855 6.90 3.28 22.01
C LEU A 855 7.04 2.96 20.51
N PHE A 856 7.67 1.85 20.17
CA PHE A 856 7.47 1.17 18.88
C PHE A 856 7.83 -0.32 19.02
N ALA A 857 6.83 -1.13 19.33
CA ALA A 857 6.88 -2.58 19.17
C ALA A 857 5.46 -3.14 19.14
N PHE A 858 4.69 -2.89 18.08
CA PHE A 858 3.47 -3.65 17.78
C PHE A 858 3.09 -3.42 16.32
N SER A 859 3.40 -4.38 15.44
CA SER A 859 2.67 -4.71 14.19
C SER A 859 3.37 -5.82 13.38
N VAL A 860 3.54 -7.02 13.95
CA VAL A 860 3.65 -8.29 13.20
C VAL A 860 2.94 -9.36 14.02
N PHE A 861 1.61 -9.32 14.06
CA PHE A 861 0.77 -10.40 14.61
C PHE A 861 -0.64 -10.29 14.06
N ILE A 862 -0.83 -10.58 12.77
CA ILE A 862 -2.07 -11.15 12.24
C ILE A 862 -1.64 -12.14 11.14
N LEU A 863 -2.07 -13.40 11.30
CA LEU A 863 -1.53 -14.64 10.72
C LEU A 863 -0.21 -15.15 11.34
N TRP A 864 -0.19 -15.30 12.67
CA TRP A 864 0.45 -16.42 13.36
C TRP A 864 -0.49 -16.99 14.41
#